data_AF-A0A7D5IBE7-F1
#
_entry.id   AF-A0A7D5IBE7-F1
#
_cell.length_a   1.000
_cell.length_b   1.000
_cell.length_c   1.000
_cell.angle_alpha   90.00
_cell.angle_beta   90.00
_cell.angle_gamma   90.00
#
_symmetry.space_group_name_H-M   'P 1'
#
loop_
_entity.id
_entity.type
_entity.pdbx_description
1 polymer ?
#
loop_
_entity_poly.entity_id
_entity_poly.type
_entity_poly.pdbx_seq_one_letter_code
_entity_poly.pdbx_strand_id
1 'polypeptide(L)'
;MNNVALRTFSTKKEEKKQSTFRYKQDTPEFSRVFTFDTETTADEYLNLKFGSFNVHENDVYHYGGLFWDERHVSEKEHKVLKEYAEKHNIRLFSLKEFIKLFYLEVYEKKVLCIGYNINFDLSRIILDYGHGRYSGKDGFSLVLSEDTTYPRLRIKHLTGRSYNVEFTRAKGKYRKKKTFKGHFLDVSNLACTLTDNKSLTLEKACEIFDTPIKKKATDEHGKITPKYIDYNIKDVKSTYQLFKKVRLEYEKYQLGIPMTDIYSAASLGKQALNQFNLTPFMQQNPEFPPEILGNLMSAYYGGRCECRERKIPVKVTVLDFFSMYPTVTLLLDLWKYVIADKVHYIDDTENVRRFIEAFTFEDALDGDMWKQLNAVVEIEPDGDILPTRAKYVGEDGTFNIGINHLTSNDSMYYFLPDILASKLLTGKSPKIKRAISFIPKGIQEDLKESEVYGVHVNPKEDNLIKVLVERRQEIKGEMKKVSKDSHEYDVLDAQQRALKILNNSTTYGIYIEMHPKDEEKLDVFSNVNFGTEGKYEQPGKFFNPIIGANITAGARLLIAIAERFVLDKGEVHAYMDTDSIFVPPHLANELSHLFDSLNPYDFDKPILEIEDGMEDIWFYGISSKRYCLFHKEGNKVIIPEGKKLFYKLHGLGHITNPFSRKLKEGDQWHKRLWEDILKVHFHPESLPDVLEMYENYAVISNLAVSTGTILKRFKKLNEGKGFDKQIKPFNFMLVGNGTTVDEDGEKVKPVAPFNKNPQIAIEKEFIDYNTGDTLQGRQYWKPLSDVFLDYIDHPEAKFEGDVGVLQRRHIKPTGCVYIGKEANKVEMQELESNTVETYHDIEKLRRFILNLTPAEAREIGIKYRSTLKKLKDRVKEGEFKLNTKEMRKIIKSL
;
A
#
# COMPACT_ATOMS: atom_id res chain seq x y z
N MET A 1 17.89 -11.44 22.07
CA MET A 1 17.10 -12.65 21.72
C MET A 1 15.73 -12.15 21.34
N ASN A 2 15.19 -12.60 20.21
CA ASN A 2 14.03 -11.93 19.62
C ASN A 2 12.75 -12.71 19.93
N ASN A 3 11.77 -12.01 20.49
CA ASN A 3 10.39 -12.48 20.51
C ASN A 3 9.86 -12.60 19.08
N VAL A 4 8.96 -13.54 18.85
CA VAL A 4 8.18 -13.62 17.61
C VAL A 4 6.91 -12.80 17.74
N ALA A 5 6.45 -12.20 16.64
CA ALA A 5 5.24 -11.39 16.63
C ALA A 5 4.06 -12.14 16.02
N LEU A 6 3.00 -12.28 16.82
CA LEU A 6 1.74 -12.88 16.41
C LEU A 6 0.70 -11.78 16.20
N ARG A 7 -0.01 -11.88 15.08
CA ARG A 7 -1.20 -11.07 14.80
C ARG A 7 -2.28 -11.37 15.82
N THR A 8 -3.15 -10.37 16.01
CA THR A 8 -4.29 -10.47 16.92
C THR A 8 -5.61 -10.18 16.22
N PHE A 9 -6.67 -10.70 16.81
CA PHE A 9 -8.05 -10.22 16.62
C PHE A 9 -8.48 -9.50 17.90
N SER A 10 -9.23 -8.41 17.80
CA SER A 10 -9.66 -7.64 18.97
C SER A 10 -11.16 -7.33 18.93
N THR A 11 -11.79 -7.30 20.09
CA THR A 11 -13.19 -6.91 20.27
C THR A 11 -13.29 -5.83 21.35
N LYS A 12 -14.37 -5.04 21.34
CA LYS A 12 -14.61 -4.04 22.38
C LYS A 12 -15.30 -4.68 23.58
N LYS A 13 -14.90 -4.31 24.80
CA LYS A 13 -15.50 -4.81 26.06
C LYS A 13 -16.94 -4.36 26.31
N GLU A 14 -17.37 -3.25 25.71
CA GLU A 14 -18.74 -2.75 25.82
C GLU A 14 -19.35 -2.62 24.43
N GLU A 15 -20.21 -3.57 24.06
CA GLU A 15 -20.97 -3.49 22.82
C GLU A 15 -22.01 -2.37 22.88
N LYS A 16 -21.70 -1.20 22.31
CA LYS A 16 -22.76 -0.39 21.73
C LYS A 16 -23.09 -0.98 20.38
N LYS A 17 -24.23 -1.69 20.29
CA LYS A 17 -24.85 -2.10 19.02
C LYS A 17 -24.82 -0.93 18.05
N GLN A 18 -23.92 -0.95 17.07
CA GLN A 18 -23.96 0.00 15.97
C GLN A 18 -25.05 -0.45 15.01
N SER A 19 -26.09 0.38 14.88
CA SER A 19 -27.09 0.21 13.84
C SER A 19 -26.42 0.31 12.47
N THR A 20 -26.44 -0.76 11.70
CA THR A 20 -26.09 -0.76 10.28
C THR A 20 -27.22 -0.12 9.48
N PHE A 21 -27.23 1.21 9.39
CA PHE A 21 -28.08 1.90 8.44
C PHE A 21 -27.57 1.65 7.03
N ARG A 22 -28.22 0.75 6.27
CA ARG A 22 -28.11 0.72 4.81
C ARG A 22 -28.85 1.94 4.26
N TYR A 23 -28.10 2.99 3.91
CA TYR A 23 -28.62 4.00 3.01
C TYR A 23 -28.59 3.43 1.59
N LYS A 24 -29.76 3.25 0.96
CA LYS A 24 -29.85 3.25 -0.50
C LYS A 24 -29.41 4.66 -0.94
N GLN A 25 -28.21 4.78 -1.48
CA GLN A 25 -27.83 5.97 -2.24
C GLN A 25 -28.40 5.77 -3.64
N ASP A 26 -29.29 6.66 -4.07
CA ASP A 26 -29.57 6.80 -5.49
C ASP A 26 -28.25 7.22 -6.15
N THR A 27 -27.81 6.48 -7.16
CA THR A 27 -26.62 6.82 -7.94
C THR A 27 -26.95 8.07 -8.74
N PRO A 28 -26.37 9.24 -8.42
CA PRO A 28 -26.68 10.47 -9.14
C PRO A 28 -26.14 10.36 -10.56
N GLU A 29 -27.00 10.61 -11.54
CA GLU A 29 -26.58 10.80 -12.92
C GLU A 29 -25.87 12.15 -13.02
N PHE A 30 -24.54 12.13 -13.17
CA PHE A 30 -23.73 13.35 -13.24
C PHE A 30 -23.82 13.99 -14.64
N SER A 31 -25.02 14.45 -15.01
CA SER A 31 -25.30 15.08 -16.30
C SER A 31 -24.55 16.40 -16.50
N ARG A 32 -24.29 17.13 -15.42
CA ARG A 32 -23.53 18.38 -15.44
C ARG A 32 -22.22 18.24 -14.67
N VAL A 33 -21.13 18.74 -15.27
CA VAL A 33 -19.76 18.59 -14.78
C VAL A 33 -19.03 19.93 -14.82
N PHE A 34 -18.42 20.30 -13.70
CA PHE A 34 -17.56 21.47 -13.53
C PHE A 34 -16.10 21.01 -13.44
N THR A 35 -15.28 21.36 -14.44
CA THR A 35 -13.85 21.06 -14.49
C THR A 35 -13.07 22.34 -14.33
N PHE A 36 -12.04 22.36 -13.49
CA PHE A 36 -11.11 23.49 -13.40
C PHE A 36 -9.69 23.02 -13.07
N ASP A 37 -8.72 23.88 -13.38
CA ASP A 37 -7.30 23.67 -13.13
C ASP A 37 -6.64 25.01 -12.80
N THR A 38 -5.61 24.99 -11.96
CA THR A 38 -4.95 26.19 -11.45
C THR A 38 -3.46 26.21 -11.81
N GLU A 39 -2.98 27.39 -12.18
CA GLU A 39 -1.55 27.67 -12.37
C GLU A 39 -1.03 28.58 -11.26
N THR A 40 0.13 28.22 -10.72
CA THR A 40 0.71 28.88 -9.56
C THR A 40 1.99 29.64 -9.88
N THR A 41 2.49 30.38 -8.90
CA THR A 41 3.89 30.79 -8.85
C THR A 41 4.80 29.56 -8.88
N ALA A 42 6.05 29.75 -9.30
CA ALA A 42 7.07 28.70 -9.33
C ALA A 42 7.97 28.70 -8.07
N ASP A 43 7.59 29.50 -7.06
CA ASP A 43 8.25 29.57 -5.76
C ASP A 43 7.70 28.50 -4.81
N GLU A 44 8.24 28.45 -3.59
CA GLU A 44 7.86 27.49 -2.57
C GLU A 44 6.42 27.64 -2.03
N TYR A 45 5.79 28.79 -2.26
CA TYR A 45 4.44 29.09 -1.75
C TYR A 45 3.35 28.58 -2.69
N LEU A 46 3.66 28.47 -3.98
CA LEU A 46 2.75 27.98 -5.02
C LEU A 46 1.41 28.74 -4.95
N ASN A 47 1.50 30.07 -4.96
CA ASN A 47 0.36 30.97 -4.92
C ASN A 47 -0.38 30.95 -6.25
N LEU A 48 -1.71 30.98 -6.22
CA LEU A 48 -2.53 31.04 -7.44
C LEU A 48 -2.17 32.29 -8.25
N LYS A 49 -1.89 32.12 -9.54
CA LYS A 49 -1.80 33.24 -10.49
C LYS A 49 -3.09 33.34 -11.28
N PHE A 50 -3.40 32.29 -12.02
CA PHE A 50 -4.60 32.20 -12.82
C PHE A 50 -5.05 30.74 -12.95
N GLY A 51 -6.22 30.53 -13.52
CA GLY A 51 -6.68 29.21 -13.90
C GLY A 51 -7.77 29.31 -14.95
N SER A 52 -8.26 28.17 -15.37
CA SER A 52 -9.38 28.07 -16.30
C SER A 52 -10.38 27.05 -15.80
N PHE A 53 -11.61 27.16 -16.28
CA PHE A 53 -12.67 26.22 -15.96
C PHE A 53 -13.62 26.08 -17.15
N ASN A 54 -14.26 24.91 -17.22
CA ASN A 54 -15.33 24.63 -18.16
C ASN A 54 -16.50 23.95 -17.43
N VAL A 55 -17.70 24.24 -17.90
CA VAL A 55 -18.92 23.56 -17.49
C VAL A 55 -19.49 22.84 -18.70
N HIS A 56 -19.69 21.54 -18.55
CA HIS A 56 -20.35 20.70 -19.54
C HIS A 56 -21.67 20.20 -18.97
N GLU A 57 -22.69 20.11 -19.82
CA GLU A 57 -23.99 19.54 -19.49
C GLU A 57 -24.39 18.58 -20.61
N ASN A 58 -24.73 17.34 -20.25
CA ASN A 58 -25.01 16.24 -21.17
C ASN A 58 -23.91 16.07 -22.23
N ASP A 59 -22.64 16.13 -21.79
CA ASP A 59 -21.45 16.09 -22.64
C ASP A 59 -21.29 17.23 -23.65
N VAL A 60 -22.13 18.26 -23.57
CA VAL A 60 -22.05 19.47 -24.38
C VAL A 60 -21.38 20.59 -23.57
N TYR A 61 -20.40 21.25 -24.17
CA TYR A 61 -19.80 22.45 -23.59
C TYR A 61 -20.85 23.55 -23.44
N HIS A 62 -21.05 24.05 -22.21
CA HIS A 62 -22.04 25.08 -21.91
C HIS A 62 -21.38 26.46 -21.83
N TYR A 63 -20.38 26.63 -20.96
CA TYR A 63 -19.52 27.81 -20.91
C TYR A 63 -18.22 27.52 -20.14
N GLY A 64 -17.30 28.47 -20.19
CA GLY A 64 -16.04 28.41 -19.46
C GLY A 64 -15.42 29.80 -19.37
N GLY A 65 -14.29 29.90 -18.68
CA GLY A 65 -13.62 31.17 -18.48
C GLY A 65 -12.23 31.03 -17.91
N LEU A 66 -11.52 32.15 -17.90
CA LEU A 66 -10.28 32.32 -17.16
C LEU A 66 -10.60 33.02 -15.83
N PHE A 67 -9.85 32.69 -14.78
CA PHE A 67 -9.88 33.45 -13.54
C PHE A 67 -8.47 33.75 -13.05
N TRP A 68 -8.31 34.80 -12.27
CA TRP A 68 -7.01 35.25 -11.80
C TRP A 68 -7.04 35.86 -10.40
N ASP A 69 -5.89 35.87 -9.75
CA ASP A 69 -5.71 36.44 -8.43
C ASP A 69 -5.01 37.80 -8.49
N GLU A 70 -5.73 38.85 -8.11
CA GLU A 70 -5.24 40.23 -8.06
C GLU A 70 -4.01 40.41 -7.15
N ARG A 71 -3.79 39.49 -6.21
CA ARG A 71 -2.65 39.52 -5.28
C ARG A 71 -1.33 39.08 -5.91
N HIS A 72 -1.36 38.31 -6.99
CA HIS A 72 -0.20 37.56 -7.50
C HIS A 72 0.10 37.73 -8.99
N VAL A 73 -0.76 38.47 -9.69
CA VAL A 73 -0.59 38.77 -11.11
C VAL A 73 -0.17 40.23 -11.25
N SER A 74 0.98 40.46 -11.86
CA SER A 74 1.45 41.82 -12.16
C SER A 74 0.58 42.50 -13.23
N GLU A 75 0.58 43.83 -13.31
CA GLU A 75 -0.17 44.57 -14.35
C GLU A 75 0.17 44.10 -15.78
N LYS A 76 1.44 43.78 -16.03
CA LYS A 76 1.90 43.23 -17.32
C LYS A 76 1.28 41.88 -17.61
N GLU A 77 1.23 40.99 -16.62
CA GLU A 77 0.64 39.66 -16.77
C GLU A 77 -0.89 39.72 -16.87
N HIS A 78 -1.54 40.63 -16.13
CA HIS A 78 -2.97 40.89 -16.25
C HIS A 78 -3.30 41.42 -17.65
N LYS A 79 -2.49 42.31 -18.21
CA LYS A 79 -2.64 42.77 -19.61
C LYS A 79 -2.57 41.60 -20.58
N VAL A 80 -1.64 40.66 -20.40
CA VAL A 80 -1.56 39.43 -21.22
C VAL A 80 -2.83 38.59 -21.09
N LEU A 81 -3.34 38.35 -19.88
CA LEU A 81 -4.60 37.62 -19.66
C LEU A 81 -5.78 38.32 -20.34
N LYS A 82 -5.88 39.64 -20.18
CA LYS A 82 -6.97 40.45 -20.73
C LYS A 82 -6.95 40.46 -22.25
N GLU A 83 -5.81 40.74 -22.87
CA GLU A 83 -5.64 40.72 -24.33
C GLU A 83 -5.92 39.33 -24.91
N TYR A 84 -5.46 38.28 -24.23
CA TYR A 84 -5.76 36.90 -24.62
C TYR A 84 -7.25 36.60 -24.52
N ALA A 85 -7.88 36.95 -23.38
CA ALA A 85 -9.30 36.75 -23.14
C ALA A 85 -10.17 37.47 -24.19
N GLU A 86 -9.87 38.74 -24.49
CA GLU A 86 -10.57 39.54 -25.51
C GLU A 86 -10.38 38.94 -26.92
N LYS A 87 -9.14 38.60 -27.30
CA LYS A 87 -8.83 38.01 -28.61
C LYS A 87 -9.56 36.68 -28.84
N HIS A 88 -9.72 35.87 -27.80
CA HIS A 88 -10.33 34.54 -27.88
C HIS A 88 -11.80 34.52 -27.43
N ASN A 89 -12.40 35.69 -27.14
CA ASN A 89 -13.76 35.83 -26.62
C ASN A 89 -14.03 34.96 -25.38
N ILE A 90 -13.06 34.91 -24.47
CA ILE A 90 -13.14 34.18 -23.20
C ILE A 90 -13.43 35.19 -22.09
N ARG A 91 -14.37 34.88 -21.19
CA ARG A 91 -14.62 35.73 -20.03
C ARG A 91 -13.51 35.58 -19.00
N LEU A 92 -13.00 36.72 -18.53
CA LEU A 92 -12.01 36.81 -17.45
C LEU A 92 -12.71 37.20 -16.13
N PHE A 93 -12.55 36.38 -15.09
CA PHE A 93 -13.14 36.57 -13.78
C PHE A 93 -12.05 36.92 -12.75
N SER A 94 -12.35 37.79 -11.80
CA SER A 94 -11.58 37.85 -10.55
C SER A 94 -11.76 36.56 -9.75
N LEU A 95 -10.79 36.22 -8.90
CA LEU A 95 -10.90 35.07 -7.98
C LEU A 95 -12.19 35.12 -7.15
N LYS A 96 -12.60 36.30 -6.67
CA LYS A 96 -13.84 36.50 -5.91
C LYS A 96 -15.09 36.15 -6.71
N GLU A 97 -15.14 36.50 -8.00
CA GLU A 97 -16.25 36.13 -8.89
C GLU A 97 -16.24 34.64 -9.19
N PHE A 98 -15.06 34.05 -9.42
CA PHE A 98 -14.90 32.61 -9.63
C PHE A 98 -15.38 31.80 -8.42
N ILE A 99 -15.04 32.19 -7.19
CA ILE A 99 -15.49 31.49 -5.97
C ILE A 99 -17.03 31.51 -5.85
N LYS A 100 -17.68 32.64 -6.18
CA LYS A 100 -19.15 32.71 -6.21
C LYS A 100 -19.73 31.74 -7.25
N LEU A 101 -19.11 31.68 -8.43
CA LEU A 101 -19.49 30.74 -9.48
C LEU A 101 -19.27 29.28 -9.06
N PHE A 102 -18.16 28.98 -8.38
CA PHE A 102 -17.87 27.66 -7.83
C PHE A 102 -18.95 27.22 -6.83
N TYR A 103 -19.37 28.07 -5.90
CA TYR A 103 -20.47 27.75 -4.99
C TYR A 103 -21.81 27.60 -5.73
N LEU A 104 -22.09 28.44 -6.72
CA LEU A 104 -23.31 28.33 -7.54
C LEU A 104 -23.39 26.97 -8.26
N GLU A 105 -22.34 26.58 -8.96
CA GLU A 105 -22.33 25.31 -9.71
C GLU A 105 -22.20 24.11 -8.75
N VAL A 106 -21.15 24.07 -7.92
CA VAL A 106 -20.80 22.87 -7.16
C VAL A 106 -21.70 22.67 -5.94
N TYR A 107 -22.10 23.74 -5.24
CA TYR A 107 -22.90 23.62 -4.01
C TYR A 107 -24.41 23.80 -4.22
N GLU A 108 -24.83 24.84 -4.95
CA GLU A 108 -26.25 25.15 -5.11
C GLU A 108 -26.91 24.27 -6.17
N LYS A 109 -26.29 24.14 -7.34
CA LYS A 109 -26.74 23.25 -8.43
C LYS A 109 -26.30 21.79 -8.24
N LYS A 110 -25.47 21.50 -7.23
CA LYS A 110 -24.96 20.15 -6.91
C LYS A 110 -24.24 19.49 -8.09
N VAL A 111 -23.49 20.27 -8.87
CA VAL A 111 -22.74 19.80 -10.04
C VAL A 111 -21.54 18.96 -9.59
N LEU A 112 -21.19 17.93 -10.37
CA LEU A 112 -19.96 17.16 -10.15
C LEU A 112 -18.74 18.05 -10.43
N CYS A 113 -17.90 18.25 -9.41
CA CYS A 113 -16.64 18.97 -9.54
C CYS A 113 -15.49 17.99 -9.77
N ILE A 114 -14.77 18.15 -10.89
CA ILE A 114 -13.65 17.30 -11.27
C ILE A 114 -12.37 18.10 -11.49
N GLY A 115 -11.24 17.44 -11.28
CA GLY A 115 -9.89 17.93 -11.56
C GLY A 115 -8.90 16.76 -11.61
N TYR A 116 -7.70 17.01 -12.10
CA TYR A 116 -6.62 16.01 -12.11
C TYR A 116 -5.64 16.32 -10.99
N ASN A 117 -5.71 15.59 -9.86
CA ASN A 117 -5.13 16.00 -8.57
C ASN A 117 -5.86 17.20 -7.93
N ILE A 118 -7.21 17.19 -8.00
CA ILE A 118 -8.11 18.29 -7.61
C ILE A 118 -7.86 18.87 -6.21
N ASN A 119 -7.32 18.09 -5.29
CA ASN A 119 -7.00 18.56 -3.93
C ASN A 119 -5.96 19.68 -3.93
N PHE A 120 -5.02 19.64 -4.88
CA PHE A 120 -4.07 20.72 -5.10
C PHE A 120 -4.81 21.98 -5.55
N ASP A 121 -5.61 21.92 -6.60
CA ASP A 121 -6.34 23.08 -7.14
C ASP A 121 -7.30 23.70 -6.12
N LEU A 122 -8.04 22.87 -5.39
CA LEU A 122 -8.94 23.32 -4.32
C LEU A 122 -8.19 24.06 -3.21
N SER A 123 -6.93 23.70 -2.94
CA SER A 123 -6.10 24.40 -1.96
C SER A 123 -5.54 25.74 -2.47
N ARG A 124 -5.53 25.98 -3.79
CA ARG A 124 -5.00 27.21 -4.39
C ARG A 124 -6.02 28.35 -4.41
N ILE A 125 -7.31 28.04 -4.47
CA ILE A 125 -8.41 29.03 -4.54
C ILE A 125 -8.90 29.51 -3.16
N ILE A 126 -8.14 29.26 -2.09
CA ILE A 126 -8.55 29.54 -0.71
C ILE A 126 -8.09 30.94 -0.25
N LEU A 127 -8.81 31.48 0.73
CA LEU A 127 -8.43 32.68 1.47
C LEU A 127 -7.67 32.34 2.76
N ASP A 128 -8.02 31.22 3.39
CA ASP A 128 -7.41 30.77 4.64
C ASP A 128 -7.66 29.26 4.85
N TYR A 129 -7.00 28.64 5.82
CA TYR A 129 -7.20 27.25 6.21
C TYR A 129 -7.19 27.06 7.73
N GLY A 130 -7.78 25.95 8.18
CA GLY A 130 -7.66 25.46 9.54
C GLY A 130 -7.54 23.94 9.57
N HIS A 131 -7.42 23.39 10.78
CA HIS A 131 -7.36 21.94 10.98
C HIS A 131 -8.75 21.34 11.14
N GLY A 132 -8.96 20.18 10.53
CA GLY A 132 -10.18 19.40 10.70
C GLY A 132 -10.35 18.90 12.15
N ARG A 133 -11.61 18.74 12.56
CA ARG A 133 -12.02 18.30 13.92
C ARG A 133 -12.93 17.07 13.83
N TYR A 134 -13.05 16.31 14.92
CA TYR A 134 -13.89 15.11 15.02
C TYR A 134 -13.59 14.11 13.89
N SER A 135 -14.59 13.72 13.09
CA SER A 135 -14.42 12.85 11.92
C SER A 135 -13.43 13.38 10.87
N GLY A 136 -13.15 14.68 10.88
CA GLY A 136 -12.15 15.35 10.06
C GLY A 136 -10.77 15.50 10.70
N LYS A 137 -10.50 14.89 11.87
CA LYS A 137 -9.19 14.98 12.55
C LYS A 137 -8.07 14.62 11.57
N ASP A 138 -6.97 15.37 11.66
CA ASP A 138 -5.79 15.32 10.78
C ASP A 138 -6.01 15.76 9.32
N GLY A 139 -7.23 16.13 8.94
CA GLY A 139 -7.52 16.77 7.64
C GLY A 139 -7.43 18.30 7.67
N PHE A 140 -7.75 18.92 6.54
CA PHE A 140 -7.81 20.37 6.35
C PHE A 140 -9.25 20.87 6.35
N SER A 141 -9.44 22.11 6.79
CA SER A 141 -10.69 22.88 6.71
C SER A 141 -10.41 24.18 5.96
N LEU A 142 -10.74 24.23 4.68
CA LEU A 142 -10.42 25.32 3.77
C LEU A 142 -11.52 26.41 3.77
N VAL A 143 -11.10 27.67 3.80
CA VAL A 143 -11.97 28.85 3.74
C VAL A 143 -11.83 29.47 2.36
N LEU A 144 -12.90 29.44 1.57
CA LEU A 144 -12.89 29.99 0.20
C LEU A 144 -13.49 31.39 0.15
N SER A 145 -14.30 31.81 1.12
CA SER A 145 -14.97 33.12 1.12
C SER A 145 -15.02 33.72 2.52
N GLU A 146 -14.98 35.05 2.59
CA GLU A 146 -15.27 35.82 3.80
C GLU A 146 -16.75 35.71 4.21
N ASP A 147 -17.65 35.45 3.25
CA ASP A 147 -19.06 35.20 3.53
C ASP A 147 -19.22 33.86 4.25
N THR A 148 -19.38 33.96 5.58
CA THR A 148 -19.51 32.81 6.48
C THR A 148 -20.79 31.99 6.30
N THR A 149 -21.73 32.43 5.44
CA THR A 149 -22.90 31.63 5.08
C THR A 149 -22.55 30.47 4.16
N TYR A 150 -21.52 30.62 3.32
CA TYR A 150 -21.00 29.52 2.51
C TYR A 150 -20.29 28.48 3.38
N PRO A 151 -20.47 27.17 3.11
CA PRO A 151 -19.78 26.12 3.84
C PRO A 151 -18.28 26.10 3.50
N ARG A 152 -17.46 25.80 4.51
CA ARG A 152 -16.04 25.47 4.31
C ARG A 152 -15.91 24.13 3.58
N LEU A 153 -14.82 23.95 2.85
CA LEU A 153 -14.41 22.65 2.31
C LEU A 153 -13.56 21.90 3.33
N ARG A 154 -13.74 20.59 3.42
CA ARG A 154 -12.90 19.71 4.24
C ARG A 154 -12.28 18.66 3.34
N ILE A 155 -10.96 18.50 3.46
CA ILE A 155 -10.22 17.46 2.76
C ILE A 155 -9.56 16.57 3.82
N LYS A 156 -9.85 15.28 3.80
CA LYS A 156 -9.28 14.30 4.73
C LYS A 156 -8.64 13.15 3.96
N HIS A 157 -7.37 12.90 4.23
CA HIS A 157 -6.67 11.71 3.74
C HIS A 157 -7.32 10.43 4.29
N LEU A 158 -7.53 9.46 3.41
CA LEU A 158 -8.09 8.15 3.77
C LEU A 158 -6.96 7.11 3.83
N THR A 159 -6.48 6.71 2.65
CA THR A 159 -5.43 5.69 2.47
C THR A 159 -4.78 5.88 1.11
N GLY A 160 -3.45 5.84 1.03
CA GLY A 160 -2.73 6.12 -0.21
C GLY A 160 -3.24 7.42 -0.85
N ARG A 161 -3.44 7.44 -2.17
CA ARG A 161 -3.85 8.66 -2.89
C ARG A 161 -5.32 9.07 -2.69
N SER A 162 -6.08 8.38 -1.84
CA SER A 162 -7.49 8.66 -1.65
C SER A 162 -7.74 9.73 -0.59
N TYR A 163 -8.55 10.72 -0.96
CA TYR A 163 -9.01 11.77 -0.07
C TYR A 163 -10.53 11.84 -0.09
N ASN A 164 -11.13 12.05 1.08
CA ASN A 164 -12.51 12.47 1.18
C ASN A 164 -12.57 14.01 1.12
N VAL A 165 -13.27 14.54 0.12
CA VAL A 165 -13.53 15.96 -0.06
C VAL A 165 -15.01 16.22 0.20
N GLU A 166 -15.33 17.05 1.19
CA GLU A 166 -16.72 17.35 1.53
C GLU A 166 -16.94 18.80 1.94
N PHE A 167 -18.12 19.35 1.63
CA PHE A 167 -18.62 20.55 2.27
C PHE A 167 -18.98 20.28 3.73
N THR A 168 -18.54 21.18 4.60
CA THR A 168 -18.94 21.22 6.00
C THR A 168 -20.35 21.76 6.16
N ARG A 169 -20.88 21.75 7.39
CA ARG A 169 -22.20 22.31 7.68
C ARG A 169 -22.21 23.82 7.43
N ALA A 170 -23.00 24.26 6.46
CA ALA A 170 -23.22 25.67 6.17
C ALA A 170 -23.92 26.41 7.32
N LYS A 171 -23.71 27.73 7.39
CA LYS A 171 -24.36 28.64 8.36
C LYS A 171 -25.36 29.55 7.64
N GLY A 172 -26.15 30.29 8.42
CA GLY A 172 -27.08 31.30 7.89
C GLY A 172 -28.05 30.73 6.84
N LYS A 173 -28.20 31.43 5.72
CA LYS A 173 -29.19 31.14 4.65
C LYS A 173 -29.04 29.75 4.01
N TYR A 174 -27.84 29.16 4.01
CA TYR A 174 -27.60 27.82 3.45
C TYR A 174 -27.73 26.68 4.49
N ARG A 175 -28.09 27.00 5.74
CA ARG A 175 -28.27 25.98 6.78
C ARG A 175 -29.51 25.12 6.49
N LYS A 176 -29.28 23.86 6.13
CA LYS A 176 -30.34 22.86 5.88
C LYS A 176 -30.37 21.77 6.97
N LYS A 177 -31.48 21.02 7.05
CA LYS A 177 -31.65 19.86 7.96
C LYS A 177 -30.66 18.73 7.63
N LYS A 178 -30.41 18.49 6.33
CA LYS A 178 -29.33 17.64 5.82
C LYS A 178 -28.31 18.49 5.06
N THR A 179 -27.05 18.38 5.42
CA THR A 179 -25.94 19.08 4.73
C THR A 179 -25.62 18.34 3.45
N PHE A 180 -25.69 19.02 2.30
CA PHE A 180 -25.14 18.51 1.06
C PHE A 180 -23.61 18.46 1.17
N LYS A 181 -23.03 17.29 0.90
CA LYS A 181 -21.60 17.03 1.07
C LYS A 181 -20.76 17.40 -0.16
N GLY A 182 -21.37 17.66 -1.30
CA GLY A 182 -20.66 17.90 -2.55
C GLY A 182 -20.48 16.61 -3.36
N HIS A 183 -20.21 16.78 -4.64
CA HIS A 183 -19.81 15.71 -5.55
C HIS A 183 -18.44 16.08 -6.09
N PHE A 184 -17.40 15.41 -5.60
CA PHE A 184 -16.01 15.67 -5.96
C PHE A 184 -15.38 14.39 -6.50
N LEU A 185 -14.68 14.51 -7.62
CA LEU A 185 -13.95 13.39 -8.22
C LEU A 185 -12.56 13.83 -8.64
N ASP A 186 -11.55 13.18 -8.07
CA ASP A 186 -10.18 13.24 -8.60
C ASP A 186 -10.04 12.24 -9.74
N VAL A 187 -9.97 12.76 -10.97
CA VAL A 187 -9.86 11.93 -12.19
C VAL A 187 -8.56 11.14 -12.18
N SER A 188 -7.49 11.66 -11.56
CA SER A 188 -6.22 10.96 -11.44
C SER A 188 -6.36 9.68 -10.61
N ASN A 189 -7.06 9.75 -9.47
CA ASN A 189 -7.26 8.60 -8.60
C ASN A 189 -8.11 7.52 -9.26
N LEU A 190 -9.19 7.91 -9.96
CA LEU A 190 -10.05 6.95 -10.66
C LEU A 190 -9.32 6.31 -11.84
N ALA A 191 -8.61 7.09 -12.67
CA ALA A 191 -7.81 6.57 -13.78
C ALA A 191 -6.73 5.58 -13.30
N CYS A 192 -6.01 5.90 -12.22
CA CYS A 192 -5.04 4.99 -11.61
C CYS A 192 -5.71 3.70 -11.10
N THR A 193 -6.88 3.82 -10.46
CA THR A 193 -7.65 2.68 -9.94
C THR A 193 -8.10 1.73 -11.04
N LEU A 194 -8.59 2.26 -12.17
CA LEU A 194 -9.05 1.44 -13.31
C LEU A 194 -7.91 0.87 -14.17
N THR A 195 -6.65 1.25 -13.92
CA THR A 195 -5.51 0.82 -14.74
C THR A 195 -4.39 0.11 -13.94
N ASP A 196 -4.58 -0.09 -12.63
CA ASP A 196 -3.58 -0.69 -11.72
C ASP A 196 -2.25 0.10 -11.64
N ASN A 197 -2.30 1.42 -11.86
CA ASN A 197 -1.11 2.28 -11.79
C ASN A 197 -1.01 2.99 -10.43
N LYS A 198 0.21 3.11 -9.90
CA LYS A 198 0.49 3.88 -8.67
C LYS A 198 0.39 5.39 -8.88
N SER A 199 0.81 5.86 -10.05
CA SER A 199 0.75 7.25 -10.48
C SER A 199 0.62 7.31 -12.00
N LEU A 200 -0.11 8.31 -12.48
CA LEU A 200 -0.16 8.66 -13.90
C LEU A 200 -0.06 10.17 -14.01
N THR A 201 0.69 10.66 -14.99
CA THR A 201 0.55 12.04 -15.46
C THR A 201 -0.74 12.17 -16.26
N LEU A 202 -1.29 13.39 -16.36
CA LEU A 202 -2.46 13.63 -17.21
C LEU A 202 -2.19 13.20 -18.66
N GLU A 203 -0.98 13.46 -19.17
CA GLU A 203 -0.54 13.02 -20.50
C GLU A 203 -0.60 11.49 -20.64
N LYS A 204 0.01 10.75 -19.70
CA LYS A 204 0.03 9.29 -19.77
C LYS A 204 -1.37 8.68 -19.62
N ALA A 205 -2.21 9.26 -18.77
CA ALA A 205 -3.60 8.84 -18.65
C ALA A 205 -4.38 9.11 -19.96
N CYS A 206 -4.20 10.28 -20.57
CA CYS A 206 -4.80 10.61 -21.86
C CYS A 206 -4.36 9.67 -22.99
N GLU A 207 -3.12 9.18 -22.97
CA GLU A 207 -2.63 8.14 -23.89
C GLU A 207 -3.29 6.79 -23.62
N ILE A 208 -3.29 6.32 -22.36
CA ILE A 208 -3.83 5.00 -21.98
C ILE A 208 -5.33 4.88 -22.32
N PHE A 209 -6.10 5.96 -22.13
CA PHE A 209 -7.53 5.99 -22.39
C PHE A 209 -7.89 6.49 -23.80
N ASP A 210 -6.89 6.65 -24.67
CA ASP A 210 -7.00 7.12 -26.05
C ASP A 210 -7.96 8.31 -26.19
N THR A 211 -7.62 9.40 -25.51
CA THR A 211 -8.39 10.63 -25.54
C THR A 211 -8.11 11.43 -26.82
N PRO A 212 -9.09 12.18 -27.36
CA PRO A 212 -8.88 12.99 -28.56
C PRO A 212 -7.79 14.08 -28.41
N ILE A 213 -7.55 14.52 -27.17
CA ILE A 213 -6.58 15.56 -26.87
C ILE A 213 -5.34 14.91 -26.26
N LYS A 214 -4.31 14.72 -27.09
CA LYS A 214 -2.99 14.32 -26.62
C LYS A 214 -2.27 15.55 -26.07
N LYS A 215 -2.18 15.62 -24.74
CA LYS A 215 -1.42 16.66 -24.02
C LYS A 215 0.07 16.55 -24.40
N LYS A 216 0.78 17.67 -24.38
CA LYS A 216 2.25 17.71 -24.41
C LYS A 216 2.70 18.54 -23.23
N ALA A 217 3.78 18.15 -22.56
CA ALA A 217 4.37 18.92 -21.46
C ALA A 217 4.78 20.35 -21.90
N THR A 218 4.72 21.31 -20.97
CA THR A 218 5.25 22.67 -21.14
C THR A 218 6.61 22.81 -20.45
N ASP A 219 7.54 23.56 -21.05
CA ASP A 219 8.91 23.70 -20.55
C ASP A 219 9.08 24.79 -19.46
N GLU A 220 8.13 25.72 -19.36
CA GLU A 220 8.18 26.89 -18.46
C GLU A 220 6.86 27.10 -17.71
N HIS A 221 6.93 27.13 -16.37
CA HIS A 221 5.79 27.37 -15.46
C HIS A 221 6.02 28.65 -14.65
N GLY A 222 4.93 29.31 -14.23
CA GLY A 222 4.95 30.46 -13.30
C GLY A 222 5.01 31.84 -13.94
N LYS A 223 5.21 31.93 -15.26
CA LYS A 223 5.16 33.19 -16.03
C LYS A 223 3.96 33.16 -16.97
N ILE A 224 3.08 34.16 -16.85
CA ILE A 224 1.89 34.22 -17.70
C ILE A 224 2.28 34.63 -19.13
N THR A 225 2.10 33.70 -20.06
CA THR A 225 2.29 33.89 -21.50
C THR A 225 1.11 33.30 -22.25
N PRO A 226 0.82 33.72 -23.50
CA PRO A 226 -0.24 33.11 -24.30
C PRO A 226 -0.12 31.58 -24.39
N LYS A 227 1.09 31.06 -24.57
CA LYS A 227 1.36 29.60 -24.60
C LYS A 227 1.00 28.91 -23.29
N TYR A 228 1.24 29.55 -22.14
CA TYR A 228 0.93 28.97 -20.84
C TYR A 228 -0.57 29.04 -20.53
N ILE A 229 -1.26 30.08 -21.00
CA ILE A 229 -2.73 30.16 -20.94
C ILE A 229 -3.35 29.05 -21.80
N ASP A 230 -2.87 28.86 -23.04
CA ASP A 230 -3.25 27.75 -23.91
C ASP A 230 -3.05 26.38 -23.24
N TYR A 231 -1.91 26.21 -22.57
CA TYR A 231 -1.58 24.99 -21.82
C TYR A 231 -2.62 24.71 -20.73
N ASN A 232 -2.92 25.67 -19.85
CA ASN A 232 -3.90 25.50 -18.78
C ASN A 232 -5.33 25.23 -19.32
N ILE A 233 -5.75 25.94 -20.37
CA ILE A 233 -7.04 25.66 -21.04
C ILE A 233 -7.06 24.24 -21.61
N LYS A 234 -5.94 23.79 -22.20
CA LYS A 234 -5.80 22.43 -22.73
C LYS A 234 -5.85 21.39 -21.62
N ASP A 235 -5.32 21.67 -20.44
CA ASP A 235 -5.37 20.78 -19.27
C ASP A 235 -6.79 20.57 -18.76
N VAL A 236 -7.59 21.64 -18.64
CA VAL A 236 -9.02 21.53 -18.30
C VAL A 236 -9.78 20.71 -19.34
N LYS A 237 -9.53 20.98 -20.63
CA LYS A 237 -10.16 20.22 -21.73
C LYS A 237 -9.74 18.75 -21.70
N SER A 238 -8.45 18.46 -21.50
CA SER A 238 -7.89 17.11 -21.46
C SER A 238 -8.44 16.33 -20.26
N THR A 239 -8.52 16.97 -19.09
CA THR A 239 -9.12 16.39 -17.88
C THR A 239 -10.58 16.00 -18.10
N TYR A 240 -11.37 16.85 -18.76
CA TYR A 240 -12.76 16.52 -19.10
C TYR A 240 -12.86 15.37 -20.11
N GLN A 241 -12.03 15.37 -21.17
CA GLN A 241 -12.02 14.28 -22.14
C GLN A 241 -11.60 12.94 -21.51
N LEU A 242 -10.59 12.98 -20.63
CA LEU A 242 -10.19 11.82 -19.84
C LEU A 242 -11.34 11.34 -18.95
N PHE A 243 -12.02 12.25 -18.25
CA PHE A 243 -13.19 11.92 -17.45
C PHE A 243 -14.27 11.20 -18.27
N LYS A 244 -14.57 11.65 -19.50
CA LYS A 244 -15.53 10.95 -20.37
C LYS A 244 -15.13 9.51 -20.62
N LYS A 245 -13.86 9.26 -20.97
CA LYS A 245 -13.33 7.92 -21.24
C LYS A 245 -13.32 7.05 -19.99
N VAL A 246 -12.87 7.60 -18.87
CA VAL A 246 -12.84 6.93 -17.56
C VAL A 246 -14.25 6.60 -17.07
N ARG A 247 -15.23 7.49 -17.29
CA ARG A 247 -16.65 7.23 -16.96
C ARG A 247 -17.21 6.08 -17.79
N LEU A 248 -17.00 6.09 -19.11
CA LEU A 248 -17.44 5.00 -19.99
C LEU A 248 -16.79 3.67 -19.58
N GLU A 249 -15.51 3.69 -19.21
CA GLU A 249 -14.81 2.50 -18.72
C GLU A 249 -15.40 2.03 -17.38
N TYR A 250 -15.69 2.95 -16.46
CA TYR A 250 -16.32 2.64 -15.18
C TYR A 250 -17.72 2.03 -15.35
N GLU A 251 -18.54 2.56 -16.27
CA GLU A 251 -19.90 2.07 -16.54
C GLU A 251 -19.91 0.58 -16.94
N LYS A 252 -18.86 0.09 -17.62
CA LYS A 252 -18.71 -1.34 -17.96
C LYS A 252 -18.69 -2.25 -16.73
N TYR A 253 -18.24 -1.76 -15.58
CA TYR A 253 -18.23 -2.55 -14.35
C TYR A 253 -19.62 -2.73 -13.72
N GLN A 254 -20.60 -1.89 -14.09
CA GLN A 254 -22.01 -1.96 -13.64
C GLN A 254 -22.21 -1.89 -12.10
N LEU A 255 -21.32 -1.22 -11.37
CA LEU A 255 -21.18 -1.38 -9.90
C LEU A 255 -22.27 -0.75 -9.02
N GLY A 256 -23.36 -0.21 -9.58
CA GLY A 256 -24.50 0.29 -8.80
C GLY A 256 -24.19 1.37 -7.75
N ILE A 257 -22.99 1.96 -7.76
CA ILE A 257 -22.56 3.03 -6.85
C ILE A 257 -22.03 4.24 -7.65
N PRO A 258 -21.92 5.43 -7.04
CA PRO A 258 -21.34 6.58 -7.72
C PRO A 258 -19.81 6.45 -7.90
N MET A 259 -19.28 6.96 -9.02
CA MET A 259 -17.82 7.05 -9.24
C MET A 259 -17.07 7.83 -8.15
N THR A 260 -17.75 8.78 -7.49
CA THR A 260 -17.19 9.58 -6.38
C THR A 260 -16.88 8.74 -5.13
N ASP A 261 -17.41 7.52 -5.07
CA ASP A 261 -17.29 6.61 -3.92
C ASP A 261 -16.30 5.46 -4.22
N ILE A 262 -15.59 5.54 -5.36
CA ILE A 262 -14.50 4.61 -5.73
C ILE A 262 -13.17 5.19 -5.27
N TYR A 263 -12.63 4.60 -4.21
CA TYR A 263 -11.34 5.04 -3.64
C TYR A 263 -10.17 4.15 -4.09
N SER A 264 -10.43 2.88 -4.41
CA SER A 264 -9.37 1.89 -4.70
C SER A 264 -9.89 0.70 -5.49
N ALA A 265 -8.99 -0.13 -6.02
CA ALA A 265 -9.34 -1.40 -6.65
C ALA A 265 -10.15 -2.30 -5.71
N ALA A 266 -9.84 -2.32 -4.41
CA ALA A 266 -10.62 -3.04 -3.40
C ALA A 266 -12.09 -2.59 -3.34
N SER A 267 -12.36 -1.31 -3.67
CA SER A 267 -13.75 -0.82 -3.77
C SER A 267 -14.50 -1.48 -4.92
N LEU A 268 -13.84 -1.72 -6.06
CA LEU A 268 -14.42 -2.42 -7.21
C LEU A 268 -14.78 -3.86 -6.83
N GLY A 269 -13.83 -4.62 -6.28
CA GLY A 269 -14.07 -6.02 -5.88
C GLY A 269 -15.18 -6.18 -4.83
N LYS A 270 -15.23 -5.28 -3.84
CA LYS A 270 -16.33 -5.26 -2.85
C LYS A 270 -17.69 -5.03 -3.47
N GLN A 271 -17.77 -4.20 -4.51
CA GLN A 271 -19.04 -3.95 -5.19
C GLN A 271 -19.42 -5.08 -6.12
N ALA A 272 -18.46 -5.71 -6.80
CA ALA A 272 -18.70 -6.93 -7.57
C ALA A 272 -19.37 -8.02 -6.71
N LEU A 273 -18.87 -8.24 -5.49
CA LEU A 273 -19.52 -9.17 -4.54
C LEU A 273 -20.91 -8.70 -4.06
N ASN A 274 -21.16 -7.39 -3.97
CA ASN A 274 -22.47 -6.86 -3.57
C ASN A 274 -23.54 -7.05 -4.66
N GLN A 275 -23.15 -7.08 -5.94
CA GLN A 275 -24.07 -7.33 -7.04
C GLN A 275 -24.77 -8.69 -6.90
N PHE A 276 -24.07 -9.68 -6.34
CA PHE A 276 -24.64 -11.00 -6.04
C PHE A 276 -25.56 -11.05 -4.82
N ASN A 277 -25.82 -9.91 -4.16
CA ASN A 277 -26.53 -9.84 -2.89
C ASN A 277 -25.85 -10.69 -1.78
N LEU A 278 -24.53 -10.82 -1.83
CA LEU A 278 -23.74 -11.60 -0.88
C LEU A 278 -23.81 -10.98 0.52
N THR A 279 -24.18 -11.80 1.51
CA THR A 279 -24.09 -11.42 2.92
C THR A 279 -22.72 -11.84 3.48
N PRO A 280 -21.94 -10.91 4.08
CA PRO A 280 -20.59 -11.21 4.52
C PRO A 280 -20.49 -12.22 5.68
N PHE A 281 -19.33 -12.87 5.79
CA PHE A 281 -19.00 -13.90 6.79
C PHE A 281 -19.39 -13.54 8.23
N MET A 282 -18.97 -12.37 8.73
CA MET A 282 -19.27 -11.94 10.11
C MET A 282 -20.77 -11.70 10.37
N GLN A 283 -21.57 -11.47 9.31
CA GLN A 283 -23.02 -11.33 9.41
C GLN A 283 -23.72 -12.70 9.35
N GLN A 284 -23.19 -13.64 8.55
CA GLN A 284 -23.70 -15.01 8.47
C GLN A 284 -23.34 -15.85 9.72
N ASN A 285 -22.23 -15.51 10.38
CA ASN A 285 -21.72 -16.23 11.54
C ASN A 285 -21.54 -15.26 12.74
N PRO A 286 -22.62 -14.64 13.25
CA PRO A 286 -22.53 -13.61 14.30
C PRO A 286 -22.00 -14.17 15.64
N GLU A 287 -22.14 -15.48 15.85
CA GLU A 287 -21.68 -16.19 17.06
C GLU A 287 -20.35 -16.91 16.84
N PHE A 288 -19.63 -16.63 15.75
CA PHE A 288 -18.34 -17.28 15.50
C PHE A 288 -17.33 -16.92 16.59
N PRO A 289 -16.64 -17.91 17.22
CA PRO A 289 -15.82 -17.63 18.40
C PRO A 289 -14.65 -16.68 18.10
N PRO A 290 -14.50 -15.58 18.87
CA PRO A 290 -13.41 -14.64 18.68
C PRO A 290 -12.03 -15.27 18.96
N GLU A 291 -11.95 -16.32 19.79
CA GLU A 291 -10.74 -17.11 20.02
C GLU A 291 -10.25 -17.77 18.73
N ILE A 292 -11.15 -18.37 17.96
CA ILE A 292 -10.80 -19.00 16.68
C ILE A 292 -10.39 -17.93 15.66
N LEU A 293 -11.05 -16.76 15.63
CA LEU A 293 -10.59 -15.63 14.82
C LEU A 293 -9.18 -15.16 15.22
N GLY A 294 -8.89 -15.16 16.53
CA GLY A 294 -7.55 -14.90 17.07
C GLY A 294 -6.52 -15.91 16.57
N ASN A 295 -6.81 -17.21 16.64
CA ASN A 295 -5.96 -18.29 16.14
C ASN A 295 -5.67 -18.13 14.64
N LEU A 296 -6.72 -17.92 13.84
CA LEU A 296 -6.63 -17.70 12.39
C LEU A 296 -5.79 -16.47 12.05
N MET A 297 -5.99 -15.36 12.77
CA MET A 297 -5.19 -14.17 12.58
C MET A 297 -3.75 -14.42 12.98
N SER A 298 -3.47 -15.12 14.09
CA SER A 298 -2.10 -15.43 14.51
C SER A 298 -1.32 -16.24 13.47
N ALA A 299 -2.01 -17.11 12.73
CA ALA A 299 -1.49 -17.89 11.60
C ALA A 299 -1.34 -17.10 10.29
N TYR A 300 -1.71 -15.81 10.27
CA TYR A 300 -1.63 -14.99 9.06
C TYR A 300 -0.21 -14.42 8.84
N TYR A 301 0.39 -14.80 7.72
CA TYR A 301 1.66 -14.30 7.21
C TYR A 301 1.52 -13.90 5.74
N GLY A 302 2.28 -12.90 5.29
CA GLY A 302 2.29 -12.49 3.87
C GLY A 302 3.10 -13.44 2.97
N GLY A 303 3.35 -12.99 1.74
CA GLY A 303 4.21 -13.73 0.79
C GLY A 303 5.64 -13.91 1.29
N ARG A 304 6.29 -14.98 0.84
CA ARG A 304 7.70 -15.27 1.08
C ARG A 304 8.56 -14.39 0.17
N CYS A 305 9.65 -13.82 0.69
CA CYS A 305 10.64 -13.15 -0.16
C CYS A 305 12.01 -13.37 0.46
N GLU A 306 12.99 -13.80 -0.32
CA GLU A 306 14.33 -14.15 0.16
C GLU A 306 15.37 -14.16 -0.94
N CYS A 307 16.61 -13.77 -0.57
CA CYS A 307 17.80 -13.91 -1.40
C CYS A 307 18.66 -15.04 -0.84
N ARG A 308 18.68 -16.20 -1.53
CA ARG A 308 19.40 -17.39 -1.07
C ARG A 308 20.85 -17.40 -1.58
N GLU A 309 21.07 -16.99 -2.82
CA GLU A 309 22.41 -16.74 -3.39
C GLU A 309 22.72 -15.24 -3.28
N ARG A 310 23.67 -14.86 -2.44
CA ARG A 310 23.99 -13.44 -2.17
C ARG A 310 25.38 -13.06 -2.66
N LYS A 311 25.48 -11.93 -3.36
CA LYS A 311 26.72 -11.30 -3.85
C LYS A 311 27.62 -12.20 -4.72
N ILE A 312 27.11 -13.34 -5.19
CA ILE A 312 27.76 -14.20 -6.18
C ILE A 312 26.90 -14.21 -7.44
N PRO A 313 27.41 -13.74 -8.60
CA PRO A 313 26.72 -13.87 -9.86
C PRO A 313 26.49 -15.35 -10.20
N VAL A 314 25.24 -15.71 -10.48
CA VAL A 314 24.85 -17.07 -10.91
C VAL A 314 23.91 -16.97 -12.11
N LYS A 315 23.94 -17.97 -13.00
CA LYS A 315 22.97 -18.08 -14.09
C LYS A 315 21.67 -18.66 -13.54
N VAL A 316 20.54 -18.05 -13.91
CA VAL A 316 19.21 -18.47 -13.49
C VAL A 316 18.23 -18.41 -14.65
N THR A 317 17.11 -19.12 -14.49
CA THR A 317 15.87 -18.84 -15.22
C THR A 317 14.82 -18.44 -14.20
N VAL A 318 14.08 -17.37 -14.48
CA VAL A 318 13.01 -16.88 -13.62
C VAL A 318 11.71 -17.57 -13.98
N LEU A 319 11.07 -18.19 -13.00
CA LEU A 319 9.72 -18.72 -13.13
C LEU A 319 8.76 -17.97 -12.22
N ASP A 320 7.52 -17.78 -12.66
CA ASP A 320 6.47 -17.04 -11.96
C ASP A 320 5.12 -17.78 -12.03
N PHE A 321 4.43 -17.88 -10.90
CA PHE A 321 3.14 -18.55 -10.83
C PHE A 321 2.03 -17.71 -11.44
N PHE A 322 1.40 -18.23 -12.48
CA PHE A 322 0.23 -17.65 -13.12
C PHE A 322 -0.89 -17.42 -12.10
N SER A 323 -1.18 -16.14 -11.84
CA SER A 323 -2.28 -15.72 -10.98
C SER A 323 -2.27 -16.48 -9.64
N MET A 324 -1.10 -16.52 -8.97
CA MET A 324 -0.85 -17.30 -7.74
C MET A 324 -2.03 -17.35 -6.75
N TYR A 325 -2.52 -16.20 -6.28
CA TYR A 325 -3.63 -16.18 -5.31
C TYR A 325 -4.96 -16.66 -5.87
N PRO A 326 -5.41 -16.25 -7.08
CA PRO A 326 -6.54 -16.88 -7.76
C PRO A 326 -6.40 -18.41 -7.87
N THR A 327 -5.25 -18.90 -8.32
CA THR A 327 -4.98 -20.34 -8.49
C THR A 327 -5.11 -21.08 -7.16
N VAL A 328 -4.48 -20.58 -6.08
CA VAL A 328 -4.61 -21.16 -4.73
C VAL A 328 -6.05 -21.12 -4.22
N THR A 329 -6.82 -20.06 -4.53
CA THR A 329 -8.23 -19.95 -4.14
C THR A 329 -9.08 -21.06 -4.76
N LEU A 330 -8.76 -21.46 -6.01
CA LEU A 330 -9.41 -22.57 -6.69
C LEU A 330 -8.97 -23.92 -6.15
N LEU A 331 -7.66 -24.13 -5.93
CA LEU A 331 -7.12 -25.36 -5.35
C LEU A 331 -7.71 -25.66 -3.96
N LEU A 332 -7.84 -24.64 -3.12
CA LEU A 332 -8.41 -24.76 -1.77
C LEU A 332 -9.96 -24.76 -1.76
N ASP A 333 -10.62 -24.61 -2.91
CA ASP A 333 -12.08 -24.56 -3.09
C ASP A 333 -12.76 -23.49 -2.20
N LEU A 334 -12.14 -22.30 -2.12
CA LEU A 334 -12.53 -21.27 -1.15
C LEU A 334 -13.82 -20.52 -1.54
N TRP A 335 -14.28 -20.61 -2.79
CA TRP A 335 -15.53 -19.97 -3.20
C TRP A 335 -16.73 -20.48 -2.41
N LYS A 336 -16.74 -21.76 -2.04
CA LYS A 336 -17.77 -22.34 -1.16
C LYS A 336 -17.86 -21.64 0.21
N TYR A 337 -16.74 -21.11 0.72
CA TYR A 337 -16.73 -20.36 1.98
C TYR A 337 -17.24 -18.92 1.81
N VAL A 338 -17.12 -18.36 0.60
CA VAL A 338 -17.66 -17.04 0.27
C VAL A 338 -19.19 -17.10 0.28
N ILE A 339 -19.76 -18.08 -0.42
CA ILE A 339 -21.21 -18.20 -0.64
C ILE A 339 -21.96 -19.03 0.41
N ALA A 340 -21.25 -19.62 1.38
CA ALA A 340 -21.85 -20.45 2.41
C ALA A 340 -22.93 -19.71 3.21
N ASP A 341 -23.99 -20.43 3.57
CA ASP A 341 -24.97 -19.94 4.55
C ASP A 341 -24.32 -19.83 5.94
N LYS A 342 -23.58 -20.87 6.35
CA LYS A 342 -22.78 -20.86 7.58
C LYS A 342 -21.44 -21.57 7.39
N VAL A 343 -20.46 -21.25 8.23
CA VAL A 343 -19.21 -21.99 8.31
C VAL A 343 -19.11 -22.61 9.68
N HIS A 344 -19.12 -23.94 9.72
CA HIS A 344 -18.90 -24.71 10.95
C HIS A 344 -17.41 -24.95 11.15
N TYR A 345 -17.03 -25.20 12.38
CA TYR A 345 -15.69 -25.67 12.73
C TYR A 345 -15.82 -26.93 13.60
N ILE A 346 -14.86 -27.84 13.47
CA ILE A 346 -14.78 -29.06 14.27
C ILE A 346 -13.36 -29.24 14.82
N ASP A 347 -13.24 -29.89 15.97
CA ASP A 347 -11.94 -30.42 16.39
C ASP A 347 -11.64 -31.67 15.56
N ASP A 348 -10.60 -31.59 14.75
CA ASP A 348 -10.25 -32.60 13.74
C ASP A 348 -8.83 -33.12 13.94
N THR A 349 -8.34 -33.03 15.18
CA THR A 349 -6.94 -33.25 15.55
C THR A 349 -6.41 -34.60 15.08
N GLU A 350 -7.14 -35.69 15.29
CA GLU A 350 -6.67 -37.04 14.94
C GLU A 350 -6.66 -37.30 13.42
N ASN A 351 -7.62 -36.75 12.68
CA ASN A 351 -7.66 -36.91 11.23
C ASN A 351 -6.56 -36.08 10.58
N VAL A 352 -6.41 -34.82 10.98
CA VAL A 352 -5.34 -33.94 10.48
C VAL A 352 -3.96 -34.49 10.83
N ARG A 353 -3.77 -35.07 12.02
CA ARG A 353 -2.50 -35.74 12.38
C ARG A 353 -2.19 -36.89 11.44
N ARG A 354 -3.14 -37.81 11.22
CA ARG A 354 -2.96 -38.94 10.29
C ARG A 354 -2.72 -38.47 8.85
N PHE A 355 -3.44 -37.44 8.42
CA PHE A 355 -3.26 -36.82 7.10
C PHE A 355 -1.84 -36.26 6.96
N ILE A 356 -1.38 -35.45 7.92
CA ILE A 356 -0.01 -34.91 7.91
C ILE A 356 1.01 -36.03 7.94
N GLU A 357 0.84 -37.08 8.74
CA GLU A 357 1.77 -38.21 8.82
C GLU A 357 1.90 -38.97 7.50
N ALA A 358 0.80 -39.17 6.78
CA ALA A 358 0.78 -39.89 5.50
C ALA A 358 1.20 -39.04 4.29
N PHE A 359 1.05 -37.72 4.36
CA PHE A 359 1.26 -36.81 3.22
C PHE A 359 2.66 -36.92 2.59
N THR A 360 2.72 -37.06 1.27
CA THR A 360 3.97 -37.15 0.49
C THR A 360 4.16 -35.95 -0.45
N PHE A 361 5.25 -35.96 -1.22
CA PHE A 361 5.50 -34.96 -2.24
C PHE A 361 4.51 -35.07 -3.41
N GLU A 362 4.15 -36.30 -3.79
CA GLU A 362 3.17 -36.59 -4.85
C GLU A 362 1.77 -36.11 -4.48
N ASP A 363 1.37 -36.28 -3.21
CA ASP A 363 0.09 -35.75 -2.70
C ASP A 363 0.02 -34.22 -2.82
N ALA A 364 1.16 -33.53 -2.74
CA ALA A 364 1.23 -32.08 -2.91
C ALA A 364 0.94 -31.62 -4.35
N LEU A 365 1.10 -32.51 -5.32
CA LEU A 365 0.83 -32.31 -6.75
C LEU A 365 -0.57 -32.82 -7.17
N ASP A 366 -1.38 -33.29 -6.22
CA ASP A 366 -2.77 -33.69 -6.44
C ASP A 366 -3.74 -32.58 -6.02
N GLY A 367 -4.43 -31.97 -6.99
CA GLY A 367 -5.39 -30.90 -6.74
C GLY A 367 -6.56 -31.28 -5.82
N ASP A 368 -6.94 -32.56 -5.72
CA ASP A 368 -8.00 -32.99 -4.80
C ASP A 368 -7.55 -32.99 -3.34
N MET A 369 -6.25 -33.19 -3.08
CA MET A 369 -5.70 -33.07 -1.73
C MET A 369 -5.80 -31.63 -1.21
N TRP A 370 -5.66 -30.63 -2.09
CA TRP A 370 -5.72 -29.22 -1.71
C TRP A 370 -7.07 -28.81 -1.08
N LYS A 371 -8.17 -29.44 -1.49
CA LYS A 371 -9.53 -29.18 -0.96
C LYS A 371 -9.67 -29.54 0.52
N GLN A 372 -8.80 -30.43 1.01
CA GLN A 372 -8.76 -30.89 2.40
C GLN A 372 -7.90 -30.00 3.32
N LEU A 373 -7.23 -28.98 2.76
CA LEU A 373 -6.25 -28.17 3.50
C LEU A 373 -6.87 -27.00 4.29
N ASN A 374 -8.18 -26.97 4.43
CA ASN A 374 -8.92 -25.90 5.09
C ASN A 374 -8.98 -26.08 6.62
N ALA A 375 -7.80 -26.11 7.26
CA ALA A 375 -7.65 -26.28 8.69
C ALA A 375 -6.55 -25.38 9.28
N VAL A 376 -6.72 -25.01 10.54
CA VAL A 376 -5.66 -24.38 11.36
C VAL A 376 -5.17 -25.36 12.40
N VAL A 377 -3.86 -25.45 12.57
CA VAL A 377 -3.17 -26.44 13.39
C VAL A 377 -2.34 -25.75 14.45
N GLU A 378 -2.56 -26.12 15.70
CA GLU A 378 -1.73 -25.75 16.83
C GLU A 378 -0.58 -26.76 16.96
N ILE A 379 0.65 -26.27 16.91
CA ILE A 379 1.85 -27.09 17.05
C ILE A 379 2.76 -26.57 18.16
N GLU A 380 3.64 -27.43 18.65
CA GLU A 380 4.83 -27.06 19.41
C GLU A 380 6.05 -27.11 18.49
N PRO A 381 6.53 -25.96 17.98
CA PRO A 381 7.60 -25.95 16.98
C PRO A 381 8.90 -26.54 17.54
N ASP A 382 9.50 -27.45 16.79
CA ASP A 382 10.71 -28.17 17.18
C ASP A 382 11.66 -28.34 15.99
N GLY A 383 12.26 -27.22 15.56
CA GLY A 383 13.16 -27.18 14.40
C GLY A 383 12.42 -27.17 13.06
N ASP A 384 11.11 -26.97 13.09
CA ASP A 384 10.22 -26.92 11.93
C ASP A 384 10.51 -25.68 11.06
N ILE A 385 10.38 -25.79 9.74
CA ILE A 385 10.59 -24.67 8.81
C ILE A 385 9.27 -23.92 8.63
N LEU A 386 9.10 -22.79 9.32
CA LEU A 386 7.82 -22.09 9.42
C LEU A 386 7.97 -20.59 9.11
N PRO A 387 6.89 -19.96 8.60
CA PRO A 387 6.85 -18.51 8.51
C PRO A 387 6.93 -17.90 9.91
N THR A 388 7.94 -17.06 10.11
CA THR A 388 8.26 -16.47 11.41
C THR A 388 8.32 -14.96 11.24
N ARG A 389 7.48 -14.25 12.00
CA ARG A 389 7.51 -12.79 12.05
C ARG A 389 8.39 -12.35 13.21
N ALA A 390 9.52 -11.73 12.92
CA ALA A 390 10.49 -11.30 13.93
C ALA A 390 11.22 -10.03 13.49
N LYS A 391 11.94 -9.42 14.43
CA LYS A 391 12.85 -8.32 14.13
C LYS A 391 14.23 -8.87 13.79
N TYR A 392 14.55 -8.97 12.50
CA TYR A 392 15.81 -9.59 12.06
C TYR A 392 17.03 -8.65 12.14
N VAL A 393 16.79 -7.33 12.08
CA VAL A 393 17.83 -6.28 12.04
C VAL A 393 17.99 -5.59 13.42
N GLY A 394 18.08 -6.40 14.48
CA GLY A 394 18.18 -5.90 15.86
C GLY A 394 16.84 -5.49 16.49
N GLU A 395 16.86 -5.09 17.76
CA GLU A 395 15.66 -4.87 18.58
C GLU A 395 14.81 -3.66 18.16
N ASP A 396 15.42 -2.66 17.55
CA ASP A 396 14.73 -1.46 17.03
C ASP A 396 14.24 -1.64 15.59
N GLY A 397 14.51 -2.80 14.98
CA GLY A 397 14.07 -3.13 13.62
C GLY A 397 12.55 -3.27 13.49
N THR A 398 12.08 -3.23 12.25
CA THR A 398 10.68 -3.55 11.91
C THR A 398 10.46 -5.06 11.91
N PHE A 399 9.24 -5.47 12.22
CA PHE A 399 8.83 -6.86 12.03
C PHE A 399 8.88 -7.20 10.54
N ASN A 400 9.59 -8.27 10.21
CA ASN A 400 9.64 -8.86 8.88
C ASN A 400 9.29 -10.34 8.99
N ILE A 401 8.96 -10.96 7.86
CA ILE A 401 8.63 -12.38 7.80
C ILE A 401 9.77 -13.10 7.10
N GLY A 402 10.35 -14.09 7.76
CA GLY A 402 11.28 -15.06 7.18
C GLY A 402 10.70 -16.47 7.28
N ILE A 403 11.17 -17.37 6.41
CA ILE A 403 10.88 -18.80 6.51
C ILE A 403 12.10 -19.44 7.18
N ASN A 404 11.97 -19.86 8.44
CA ASN A 404 13.12 -20.19 9.29
C ASN A 404 12.87 -21.46 10.11
N HIS A 405 13.94 -22.07 10.60
CA HIS A 405 13.82 -23.14 11.59
C HIS A 405 13.34 -22.53 12.91
N LEU A 406 12.18 -22.95 13.39
CA LEU A 406 11.58 -22.44 14.62
C LEU A 406 11.54 -23.54 15.68
N THR A 407 12.06 -23.25 16.87
CA THR A 407 11.91 -24.08 18.06
C THR A 407 11.35 -23.23 19.19
N SER A 408 10.20 -23.58 19.74
CA SER A 408 9.58 -22.81 20.84
C SER A 408 8.92 -23.72 21.87
N ASN A 409 8.92 -23.26 23.13
CA ASN A 409 8.15 -23.88 24.20
C ASN A 409 6.68 -23.47 24.17
N ASP A 410 6.37 -22.32 23.55
CA ASP A 410 4.99 -21.86 23.36
C ASP A 410 4.38 -22.55 22.14
N SER A 411 3.11 -22.92 22.23
CA SER A 411 2.36 -23.40 21.07
C SER A 411 1.94 -22.25 20.15
N MET A 412 1.91 -22.53 18.86
CA MET A 412 1.57 -21.56 17.81
C MET A 412 0.64 -22.17 16.79
N TYR A 413 -0.17 -21.32 16.16
CA TYR A 413 -1.12 -21.72 15.14
C TYR A 413 -0.58 -21.42 13.74
N TYR A 414 -0.71 -22.40 12.85
CA TYR A 414 -0.40 -22.27 11.43
C TYR A 414 -1.51 -22.89 10.61
N PHE A 415 -1.73 -22.40 9.40
CA PHE A 415 -2.61 -23.07 8.45
C PHE A 415 -1.96 -24.37 7.97
N LEU A 416 -2.79 -25.38 7.69
CA LEU A 416 -2.33 -26.70 7.27
C LEU A 416 -1.34 -26.66 6.08
N PRO A 417 -1.51 -25.82 5.03
CA PRO A 417 -0.49 -25.67 3.99
C PRO A 417 0.91 -25.29 4.48
N ASP A 418 1.06 -24.43 5.50
CA ASP A 418 2.37 -24.10 6.07
C ASP A 418 2.98 -25.29 6.83
N ILE A 419 2.14 -26.09 7.49
CA ILE A 419 2.56 -27.32 8.18
C ILE A 419 3.08 -28.35 7.19
N LEU A 420 2.38 -28.52 6.06
CA LEU A 420 2.80 -29.41 4.99
C LEU A 420 4.07 -28.91 4.30
N ALA A 421 4.21 -27.60 4.08
CA ALA A 421 5.44 -27.00 3.57
C ALA A 421 6.64 -27.31 4.48
N SER A 422 6.47 -27.17 5.81
CA SER A 422 7.49 -27.57 6.78
C SER A 422 7.81 -29.05 6.66
N LYS A 423 6.79 -29.92 6.59
CA LYS A 423 6.98 -31.37 6.44
C LYS A 423 7.77 -31.73 5.19
N LEU A 424 7.43 -31.16 4.02
CA LEU A 424 8.14 -31.43 2.78
C LEU A 424 9.61 -31.00 2.85
N LEU A 425 9.89 -29.84 3.43
CA LEU A 425 11.25 -29.29 3.50
C LEU A 425 12.12 -29.95 4.57
N THR A 426 11.53 -30.43 5.67
CA THR A 426 12.27 -31.05 6.78
C THR A 426 12.26 -32.58 6.76
N GLY A 427 11.31 -33.20 6.06
CA GLY A 427 11.01 -34.62 6.15
C GLY A 427 10.38 -35.06 7.48
N LYS A 428 10.04 -34.11 8.37
CA LYS A 428 9.53 -34.37 9.72
C LYS A 428 8.07 -33.92 9.84
N SER A 429 7.23 -34.73 10.49
CA SER A 429 5.90 -34.30 10.92
C SER A 429 6.01 -33.43 12.19
N PRO A 430 5.46 -32.19 12.22
CA PRO A 430 5.50 -31.35 13.40
C PRO A 430 4.71 -31.92 14.59
N LYS A 431 5.01 -31.46 15.82
CA LYS A 431 4.33 -31.90 17.05
C LYS A 431 2.95 -31.22 17.17
N ILE A 432 1.89 -31.91 16.78
CA ILE A 432 0.52 -31.38 16.74
C ILE A 432 -0.18 -31.51 18.10
N LYS A 433 -0.61 -30.37 18.65
CA LYS A 433 -1.45 -30.29 19.87
C LYS A 433 -2.93 -30.34 19.55
N ARG A 434 -3.36 -29.61 18.51
CA ARG A 434 -4.77 -29.48 18.13
C ARG A 434 -4.90 -29.14 16.65
N ALA A 435 -5.98 -29.55 16.00
CA ALA A 435 -6.37 -29.05 14.69
C ALA A 435 -7.86 -28.71 14.64
N ILE A 436 -8.18 -27.60 13.97
CA ILE A 436 -9.55 -27.12 13.77
C ILE A 436 -9.80 -27.06 12.26
N SER A 437 -10.70 -27.89 11.76
CA SER A 437 -11.11 -27.92 10.36
C SER A 437 -12.38 -27.09 10.16
N PHE A 438 -12.45 -26.35 9.05
CA PHE A 438 -13.58 -25.49 8.69
C PHE A 438 -14.43 -26.15 7.61
N ILE A 439 -15.75 -26.07 7.74
CA ILE A 439 -16.70 -26.75 6.86
C ILE A 439 -17.79 -25.76 6.44
N PRO A 440 -17.87 -25.39 5.15
CA PRO A 440 -19.00 -24.59 4.66
C PRO A 440 -20.28 -25.43 4.69
N LYS A 441 -21.37 -24.84 5.16
CA LYS A 441 -22.70 -25.45 5.26
C LYS A 441 -23.72 -24.62 4.49
N GLY A 442 -24.43 -25.28 3.57
CA GLY A 442 -25.43 -24.66 2.73
C GLY A 442 -24.87 -23.60 1.78
N ILE A 443 -25.75 -23.01 0.98
CA ILE A 443 -25.49 -21.86 0.12
C ILE A 443 -26.52 -20.79 0.51
N GLN A 444 -26.11 -19.53 0.57
CA GLN A 444 -27.02 -18.43 0.90
C GLN A 444 -28.20 -18.39 -0.10
N GLU A 445 -29.43 -18.38 0.41
CA GLU A 445 -30.65 -18.49 -0.42
C GLU A 445 -30.81 -17.27 -1.34
N ASP A 446 -30.55 -16.08 -0.80
CA ASP A 446 -30.80 -14.77 -1.43
C ASP A 446 -29.75 -14.33 -2.47
N LEU A 447 -28.79 -15.20 -2.82
CA LEU A 447 -27.80 -14.89 -3.85
C LEU A 447 -28.46 -14.71 -5.21
N LYS A 448 -27.99 -13.70 -5.95
CA LYS A 448 -28.49 -13.34 -7.28
C LYS A 448 -27.41 -13.51 -8.32
N GLU A 449 -27.81 -13.97 -9.50
CA GLU A 449 -26.98 -13.89 -10.69
C GLU A 449 -26.79 -12.42 -11.08
N SER A 450 -25.63 -12.08 -11.63
CA SER A 450 -25.33 -10.74 -12.10
C SER A 450 -24.28 -10.75 -13.19
N GLU A 451 -24.16 -9.64 -13.93
CA GLU A 451 -23.00 -9.37 -14.76
C GLU A 451 -21.91 -8.65 -13.95
N VAL A 452 -20.68 -9.14 -14.04
CA VAL A 452 -19.47 -8.49 -13.51
C VAL A 452 -18.59 -8.14 -14.69
N TYR A 453 -18.48 -6.85 -15.01
CA TYR A 453 -17.73 -6.37 -16.19
C TYR A 453 -18.18 -7.03 -17.50
N GLY A 454 -19.50 -7.18 -17.69
CA GLY A 454 -20.09 -7.82 -18.87
C GLY A 454 -19.96 -9.35 -18.92
N VAL A 455 -19.47 -9.97 -17.84
CA VAL A 455 -19.41 -11.43 -17.71
C VAL A 455 -20.55 -11.88 -16.81
N HIS A 456 -21.47 -12.68 -17.34
CA HIS A 456 -22.56 -13.26 -16.56
C HIS A 456 -21.99 -14.31 -15.59
N VAL A 457 -22.42 -14.25 -14.33
CA VAL A 457 -22.01 -15.16 -13.27
C VAL A 457 -23.22 -15.55 -12.44
N ASN A 458 -23.49 -16.85 -12.33
CA ASN A 458 -24.35 -17.41 -11.30
C ASN A 458 -23.48 -17.82 -10.11
N PRO A 459 -23.49 -17.10 -8.99
CA PRO A 459 -22.59 -17.37 -7.86
C PRO A 459 -22.83 -18.74 -7.19
N LYS A 460 -23.95 -19.42 -7.45
CA LYS A 460 -24.27 -20.74 -6.90
C LYS A 460 -23.64 -21.89 -7.71
N GLU A 461 -23.43 -21.67 -9.01
CA GLU A 461 -22.90 -22.67 -9.95
C GLU A 461 -21.46 -22.33 -10.38
N ASP A 462 -21.18 -21.04 -10.56
CA ASP A 462 -19.91 -20.52 -11.07
C ASP A 462 -19.00 -20.02 -9.94
N ASN A 463 -17.70 -20.22 -10.15
CA ASN A 463 -16.66 -19.56 -9.35
C ASN A 463 -16.22 -18.26 -10.04
N LEU A 464 -16.59 -17.12 -9.46
CA LEU A 464 -16.25 -15.78 -9.99
C LEU A 464 -14.76 -15.66 -10.35
N ILE A 465 -13.88 -16.17 -9.50
CA ILE A 465 -12.42 -16.04 -9.66
C ILE A 465 -11.97 -16.79 -10.91
N LYS A 466 -12.43 -18.04 -11.11
CA LYS A 466 -12.14 -18.85 -12.30
C LYS A 466 -12.65 -18.15 -13.57
N VAL A 467 -13.92 -17.74 -13.56
CA VAL A 467 -14.58 -17.10 -14.70
C VAL A 467 -13.84 -15.82 -15.14
N LEU A 468 -13.44 -14.96 -14.20
CA LEU A 468 -12.70 -13.74 -14.54
C LEU A 468 -11.29 -14.03 -15.10
N VAL A 469 -10.60 -15.06 -14.60
CA VAL A 469 -9.29 -15.47 -15.12
C VAL A 469 -9.40 -16.04 -16.53
N GLU A 470 -10.35 -16.94 -16.76
CA GLU A 470 -10.58 -17.57 -18.06
C GLU A 470 -10.99 -16.54 -19.10
N ARG A 471 -11.93 -15.66 -18.77
CA ARG A 471 -12.31 -14.57 -19.67
C ARG A 471 -11.14 -13.65 -20.01
N ARG A 472 -10.28 -13.35 -19.04
CA ARG A 472 -9.06 -12.57 -19.29
C ARG A 472 -8.11 -13.30 -20.23
N GLN A 473 -7.99 -14.62 -20.11
CA GLN A 473 -7.12 -15.42 -20.95
C GLN A 473 -7.64 -15.50 -22.40
N GLU A 474 -8.95 -15.62 -22.59
CA GLU A 474 -9.59 -15.52 -23.91
C GLU A 474 -9.24 -14.20 -24.61
N ILE A 475 -9.43 -13.07 -23.90
CA ILE A 475 -9.12 -11.73 -24.42
C ILE A 475 -7.63 -11.62 -24.81
N LYS A 476 -6.72 -12.16 -23.99
CA LYS A 476 -5.29 -12.21 -24.35
C LYS A 476 -5.04 -13.06 -25.61
N GLY A 477 -5.82 -14.12 -25.82
CA GLY A 477 -5.80 -14.90 -27.05
C GLY A 477 -6.25 -14.11 -28.27
N GLU A 478 -7.29 -13.29 -28.13
CA GLU A 478 -7.76 -12.34 -29.17
C GLU A 478 -6.72 -11.27 -29.46
N MET A 479 -6.07 -10.72 -28.43
CA MET A 479 -5.01 -9.70 -28.57
C MET A 479 -3.84 -10.17 -29.45
N LYS A 480 -3.51 -11.48 -29.41
CA LYS A 480 -2.44 -12.05 -30.26
C LYS A 480 -2.78 -12.05 -31.75
N LYS A 481 -4.06 -11.93 -32.11
CA LYS A 481 -4.57 -11.97 -33.49
C LYS A 481 -4.64 -10.59 -34.15
N VAL A 482 -4.44 -9.52 -33.38
CA VAL A 482 -4.58 -8.13 -33.85
C VAL A 482 -3.25 -7.37 -33.73
N SER A 483 -3.08 -6.31 -34.51
CA SER A 483 -1.86 -5.49 -34.47
C SER A 483 -1.76 -4.71 -33.16
N LYS A 484 -0.57 -4.68 -32.56
CA LYS A 484 -0.30 -3.93 -31.31
C LYS A 484 -0.55 -2.43 -31.42
N ASP A 485 -0.50 -1.89 -32.63
CA ASP A 485 -0.74 -0.47 -32.91
C ASP A 485 -2.21 -0.16 -33.30
N SER A 486 -3.08 -1.17 -33.22
CA SER A 486 -4.51 -1.02 -33.55
C SER A 486 -5.34 -0.59 -32.35
N HIS A 487 -6.40 0.19 -32.62
CA HIS A 487 -7.39 0.55 -31.60
C HIS A 487 -8.05 -0.69 -30.97
N GLU A 488 -8.23 -1.76 -31.74
CA GLU A 488 -8.78 -3.03 -31.25
C GLU A 488 -7.88 -3.65 -30.18
N TYR A 489 -6.56 -3.64 -30.37
CA TYR A 489 -5.61 -4.10 -29.35
C TYR A 489 -5.69 -3.27 -28.07
N ASP A 490 -5.82 -1.95 -28.18
CA ASP A 490 -5.95 -1.06 -27.01
C ASP A 490 -7.23 -1.34 -26.21
N VAL A 491 -8.34 -1.62 -26.89
CA VAL A 491 -9.62 -2.00 -26.26
C VAL A 491 -9.47 -3.32 -25.51
N LEU A 492 -8.89 -4.34 -26.14
CA LEU A 492 -8.66 -5.64 -25.51
C LEU A 492 -7.66 -5.53 -24.34
N ASP A 493 -6.62 -4.70 -24.45
CA ASP A 493 -5.67 -4.45 -23.37
C ASP A 493 -6.32 -3.73 -22.18
N ALA A 494 -7.26 -2.81 -22.41
CA ALA A 494 -8.06 -2.21 -21.35
C ALA A 494 -8.92 -3.27 -20.63
N GLN A 495 -9.61 -4.13 -21.39
CA GLN A 495 -10.46 -5.18 -20.81
C GLN A 495 -9.66 -6.21 -20.00
N GLN A 496 -8.53 -6.72 -20.51
CA GLN A 496 -7.72 -7.69 -19.76
C GLN A 496 -7.14 -7.09 -18.47
N ARG A 497 -6.84 -5.78 -18.46
CA ARG A 497 -6.40 -5.06 -17.25
C ARG A 497 -7.54 -4.93 -16.25
N ALA A 498 -8.73 -4.53 -16.70
CA ALA A 498 -9.91 -4.43 -15.85
C ALA A 498 -10.25 -5.76 -15.16
N LEU A 499 -10.26 -6.86 -15.92
CA LEU A 499 -10.48 -8.21 -15.37
C LEU A 499 -9.38 -8.61 -14.37
N LYS A 500 -8.11 -8.27 -14.65
CA LYS A 500 -7.01 -8.50 -13.71
C LYS A 500 -7.23 -7.75 -12.39
N ILE A 501 -7.62 -6.48 -12.46
CA ILE A 501 -7.87 -5.63 -11.29
C ILE A 501 -9.03 -6.19 -10.46
N LEU A 502 -10.15 -6.52 -11.11
CA LEU A 502 -11.31 -7.12 -10.47
C LEU A 502 -10.92 -8.40 -9.76
N ASN A 503 -10.31 -9.33 -10.48
CA ASN A 503 -9.92 -10.62 -9.94
C ASN A 503 -8.98 -10.49 -8.72
N ASN A 504 -7.93 -9.68 -8.84
CA ASN A 504 -7.02 -9.44 -7.72
C ASN A 504 -7.71 -8.78 -6.52
N SER A 505 -8.68 -7.90 -6.77
CA SER A 505 -9.42 -7.19 -5.73
C SER A 505 -10.48 -8.03 -5.02
N THR A 506 -11.04 -9.05 -5.67
CA THR A 506 -12.03 -9.98 -5.10
C THR A 506 -11.41 -11.20 -4.43
N THR A 507 -10.14 -11.51 -4.73
CA THR A 507 -9.50 -12.76 -4.29
C THR A 507 -8.99 -12.75 -2.85
N TYR A 508 -8.24 -11.72 -2.43
CA TYR A 508 -7.44 -11.83 -1.19
C TYR A 508 -7.64 -10.67 -0.21
N GLY A 509 -7.21 -9.46 -0.58
CA GLY A 509 -6.98 -8.37 0.39
C GLY A 509 -8.22 -7.94 1.18
N ILE A 510 -9.42 -8.12 0.62
CA ILE A 510 -10.70 -7.78 1.26
C ILE A 510 -11.05 -8.71 2.43
N TYR A 511 -10.53 -9.95 2.45
CA TYR A 511 -10.84 -10.96 3.46
C TYR A 511 -10.01 -10.80 4.74
N ILE A 512 -8.90 -10.06 4.69
CA ILE A 512 -8.03 -9.77 5.86
C ILE A 512 -8.02 -8.27 6.21
N GLU A 513 -8.94 -7.51 5.61
CA GLU A 513 -9.02 -6.06 5.81
C GLU A 513 -9.40 -5.71 7.25
N MET A 514 -8.56 -4.92 7.89
CA MET A 514 -8.78 -4.34 9.22
C MET A 514 -8.58 -2.82 9.18
N HIS A 515 -9.40 -2.09 9.92
CA HIS A 515 -9.39 -0.63 10.00
C HIS A 515 -9.10 -0.16 11.43
N PRO A 516 -7.87 0.26 11.74
CA PRO A 516 -7.52 0.83 13.04
C PRO A 516 -8.40 2.06 13.36
N LYS A 517 -8.92 2.11 14.59
CA LYS A 517 -9.71 3.20 15.16
C LYS A 517 -8.97 3.81 16.36
N ASP A 518 -9.66 4.67 17.09
CA ASP A 518 -9.14 5.26 18.33
C ASP A 518 -8.93 4.19 19.42
N GLU A 519 -8.19 4.56 20.47
CA GLU A 519 -7.93 3.72 21.64
C GLU A 519 -9.21 3.41 22.41
N GLU A 520 -9.36 2.14 22.81
CA GLU A 520 -10.53 1.59 23.49
C GLU A 520 -10.10 0.50 24.49
N LYS A 521 -11.03 0.06 25.35
CA LYS A 521 -10.86 -1.16 26.16
C LYS A 521 -11.20 -2.40 25.33
N LEU A 522 -10.23 -3.30 25.21
CA LEU A 522 -10.28 -4.42 24.29
C LEU A 522 -10.13 -5.76 25.00
N ASP A 523 -10.76 -6.78 24.41
CA ASP A 523 -10.32 -8.17 24.55
C ASP A 523 -9.55 -8.55 23.29
N VAL A 524 -8.36 -9.13 23.49
CA VAL A 524 -7.40 -9.47 22.45
C VAL A 524 -7.25 -10.98 22.40
N PHE A 525 -7.34 -11.53 21.19
CA PHE A 525 -7.31 -12.96 20.89
C PHE A 525 -6.17 -13.26 19.92
N SER A 526 -5.38 -14.28 20.23
CA SER A 526 -4.27 -14.83 19.43
C SER A 526 -4.09 -16.30 19.83
N ASN A 527 -2.87 -16.83 19.94
CA ASN A 527 -2.63 -18.09 20.64
C ASN A 527 -2.93 -18.02 22.16
N VAL A 528 -3.10 -16.82 22.70
CA VAL A 528 -3.58 -16.53 24.07
C VAL A 528 -4.67 -15.46 24.03
N ASN A 529 -5.42 -15.33 25.14
CA ASN A 529 -6.51 -14.36 25.28
C ASN A 529 -6.30 -13.48 26.51
N PHE A 530 -6.44 -12.17 26.36
CA PHE A 530 -6.30 -11.21 27.48
C PHE A 530 -7.02 -9.88 27.22
N GLY A 531 -7.32 -9.15 28.29
CA GLY A 531 -7.86 -7.80 28.22
C GLY A 531 -6.76 -6.73 28.21
N THR A 532 -6.94 -5.66 27.44
CA THR A 532 -6.00 -4.53 27.37
C THR A 532 -6.66 -3.20 27.00
N GLU A 533 -5.87 -2.13 26.90
CA GLU A 533 -6.26 -0.85 26.30
C GLU A 533 -5.34 -0.60 25.10
N GLY A 534 -5.93 -0.27 23.95
CA GLY A 534 -5.20 -0.06 22.70
C GLY A 534 -6.10 0.30 21.53
N LYS A 535 -5.55 0.50 20.34
CA LYS A 535 -6.34 0.85 19.15
C LYS A 535 -7.26 -0.30 18.71
N TYR A 536 -8.56 -0.05 18.65
CA TYR A 536 -9.50 -1.05 18.12
C TYR A 536 -9.30 -1.27 16.61
N GLU A 537 -9.17 -2.51 16.17
CA GLU A 537 -9.11 -2.84 14.75
C GLU A 537 -10.46 -3.34 14.24
N GLN A 538 -11.22 -2.46 13.59
CA GLN A 538 -12.52 -2.85 13.06
C GLN A 538 -12.37 -3.72 11.80
N PRO A 539 -12.96 -4.93 11.75
CA PRO A 539 -12.97 -5.74 10.54
C PRO A 539 -13.63 -5.04 9.35
N GLY A 540 -13.08 -5.24 8.16
CA GLY A 540 -13.66 -4.83 6.89
C GLY A 540 -14.94 -5.59 6.57
N LYS A 541 -15.71 -5.12 5.57
CA LYS A 541 -17.05 -5.66 5.26
C LYS A 541 -17.02 -7.17 4.98
N PHE A 542 -16.07 -7.64 4.20
CA PHE A 542 -15.93 -9.05 3.81
C PHE A 542 -14.82 -9.77 4.58
N PHE A 543 -14.45 -9.28 5.77
CA PHE A 543 -13.45 -9.96 6.59
C PHE A 543 -13.83 -11.44 6.83
N ASN A 544 -12.95 -12.34 6.40
CA ASN A 544 -13.02 -13.78 6.57
C ASN A 544 -11.59 -14.34 6.62
N PRO A 545 -11.00 -14.48 7.82
CA PRO A 545 -9.61 -14.88 7.95
C PRO A 545 -9.37 -16.35 7.58
N ILE A 546 -10.40 -17.19 7.51
CA ILE A 546 -10.30 -18.56 6.96
C ILE A 546 -9.86 -18.50 5.49
N ILE A 547 -10.41 -17.56 4.72
CA ILE A 547 -10.05 -17.38 3.31
C ILE A 547 -8.73 -16.64 3.19
N GLY A 548 -8.66 -15.41 3.74
CA GLY A 548 -7.53 -14.51 3.48
C GLY A 548 -6.18 -15.10 3.90
N ALA A 549 -6.10 -15.66 5.11
CA ALA A 549 -4.83 -16.19 5.60
C ALA A 549 -4.46 -17.54 4.95
N ASN A 550 -5.45 -18.39 4.64
CA ASN A 550 -5.18 -19.68 3.99
C ASN A 550 -4.64 -19.53 2.56
N ILE A 551 -5.13 -18.54 1.80
CA ILE A 551 -4.60 -18.24 0.45
C ILE A 551 -3.08 -18.00 0.50
N THR A 552 -2.60 -17.21 1.47
CA THR A 552 -1.17 -16.95 1.59
C THR A 552 -0.37 -18.16 2.06
N ALA A 553 -0.97 -19.04 2.88
CA ALA A 553 -0.34 -20.29 3.29
C ALA A 553 -0.22 -21.26 2.10
N GLY A 554 -1.28 -21.40 1.28
CA GLY A 554 -1.25 -22.19 0.05
C GLY A 554 -0.21 -21.67 -0.97
N ALA A 555 -0.08 -20.35 -1.12
CA ALA A 555 0.97 -19.77 -1.96
C ALA A 555 2.39 -20.12 -1.46
N ARG A 556 2.60 -20.14 -0.13
CA ARG A 556 3.85 -20.60 0.47
C ARG A 556 4.10 -22.10 0.28
N LEU A 557 3.04 -22.91 0.24
CA LEU A 557 3.14 -24.33 -0.08
C LEU A 557 3.60 -24.55 -1.54
N LEU A 558 3.05 -23.82 -2.52
CA LEU A 558 3.46 -23.94 -3.93
C LEU A 558 4.96 -23.67 -4.13
N ILE A 559 5.49 -22.59 -3.55
CA ILE A 559 6.93 -22.29 -3.63
C ILE A 559 7.79 -23.22 -2.75
N ALA A 560 7.23 -23.85 -1.71
CA ALA A 560 7.93 -24.88 -0.93
C ALA A 560 8.04 -26.20 -1.71
N ILE A 561 7.02 -26.57 -2.51
CA ILE A 561 7.09 -27.69 -3.45
C ILE A 561 8.20 -27.44 -4.49
N ALA A 562 8.25 -26.23 -5.06
CA ALA A 562 9.29 -25.86 -6.01
C ALA A 562 10.70 -25.86 -5.38
N GLU A 563 10.85 -25.34 -4.16
CA GLU A 563 12.11 -25.44 -3.40
C GLU A 563 12.51 -26.91 -3.17
N ARG A 564 11.56 -27.75 -2.74
CA ARG A 564 11.83 -29.15 -2.46
C ARG A 564 12.33 -29.88 -3.71
N PHE A 565 11.70 -29.64 -4.86
CA PHE A 565 12.13 -30.19 -6.15
C PHE A 565 13.59 -29.84 -6.46
N VAL A 566 13.99 -28.58 -6.29
CA VAL A 566 15.37 -28.13 -6.56
C VAL A 566 16.36 -28.77 -5.58
N LEU A 567 15.99 -28.86 -4.30
CA LEU A 567 16.80 -29.50 -3.26
C LEU A 567 17.00 -31.00 -3.52
N ASP A 568 15.99 -31.71 -4.01
CA ASP A 568 16.08 -33.14 -4.35
C ASP A 568 17.04 -33.42 -5.52
N LYS A 569 17.33 -32.42 -6.35
CA LYS A 569 18.37 -32.46 -7.39
C LYS A 569 19.77 -32.09 -6.87
N GLY A 570 19.89 -31.79 -5.58
CA GLY A 570 21.16 -31.39 -4.95
C GLY A 570 21.56 -29.94 -5.22
N GLU A 571 20.64 -29.11 -5.72
CA GLU A 571 20.89 -27.71 -6.05
C GLU A 571 20.05 -26.77 -5.16
N VAL A 572 20.19 -25.46 -5.36
CA VAL A 572 19.43 -24.45 -4.62
C VAL A 572 18.88 -23.39 -5.57
N HIS A 573 17.73 -22.81 -5.22
CA HIS A 573 17.26 -21.59 -5.87
C HIS A 573 18.13 -20.40 -5.47
N ALA A 574 18.26 -19.42 -6.35
CA ALA A 574 18.98 -18.18 -6.06
C ALA A 574 18.13 -17.18 -5.28
N TYR A 575 16.84 -17.09 -5.60
CA TYR A 575 15.95 -16.04 -5.11
C TYR A 575 14.47 -16.46 -5.20
N MET A 576 13.63 -15.90 -4.33
CA MET A 576 12.16 -15.99 -4.40
C MET A 576 11.50 -14.67 -3.99
N ASP A 577 10.39 -14.30 -4.64
CA ASP A 577 9.51 -13.21 -4.20
C ASP A 577 8.05 -13.53 -4.55
N THR A 578 7.28 -13.84 -3.51
CA THR A 578 5.85 -14.11 -3.46
C THR A 578 5.38 -15.28 -4.34
N ASP A 579 5.44 -15.09 -5.65
CA ASP A 579 4.98 -15.96 -6.73
C ASP A 579 6.10 -16.35 -7.68
N SER A 580 7.31 -15.82 -7.51
CA SER A 580 8.46 -16.12 -8.37
C SER A 580 9.54 -16.95 -7.68
N ILE A 581 10.23 -17.78 -8.47
CA ILE A 581 11.40 -18.57 -8.10
C ILE A 581 12.48 -18.50 -9.19
N PHE A 582 13.74 -18.37 -8.76
CA PHE A 582 14.89 -18.19 -9.64
C PHE A 582 15.76 -19.44 -9.50
N VAL A 583 15.78 -20.28 -10.53
CA VAL A 583 16.39 -21.61 -10.48
C VAL A 583 17.51 -21.77 -11.50
N PRO A 584 18.41 -22.74 -11.33
CA PRO A 584 19.37 -23.12 -12.36
C PRO A 584 18.69 -23.42 -13.71
N PRO A 585 19.20 -22.87 -14.85
CA PRO A 585 18.47 -22.91 -16.12
C PRO A 585 18.08 -24.30 -16.61
N HIS A 586 18.90 -25.31 -16.33
CA HIS A 586 18.66 -26.68 -16.79
C HIS A 586 17.51 -27.39 -16.05
N LEU A 587 17.08 -26.87 -14.89
CA LEU A 587 15.93 -27.39 -14.13
C LEU A 587 14.61 -26.72 -14.50
N ALA A 588 14.64 -25.58 -15.20
CA ALA A 588 13.47 -24.70 -15.36
C ALA A 588 12.30 -25.38 -16.09
N ASN A 589 12.56 -26.09 -17.19
CA ASN A 589 11.50 -26.75 -17.95
C ASN A 589 10.85 -27.90 -17.17
N GLU A 590 11.64 -28.74 -16.50
CA GLU A 590 11.12 -29.84 -15.68
C GLU A 590 10.29 -29.30 -14.51
N LEU A 591 10.78 -28.24 -13.84
CA LEU A 591 10.07 -27.60 -12.74
C LEU A 591 8.76 -26.92 -13.19
N SER A 592 8.75 -26.27 -14.35
CA SER A 592 7.54 -25.65 -14.92
C SER A 592 6.41 -26.68 -15.07
N HIS A 593 6.71 -27.81 -15.71
CA HIS A 593 5.74 -28.87 -15.98
C HIS A 593 5.37 -29.73 -14.76
N LEU A 594 6.13 -29.63 -13.65
CA LEU A 594 5.81 -30.31 -12.39
C LEU A 594 4.40 -29.94 -11.88
N PHE A 595 3.97 -28.71 -12.14
CA PHE A 595 2.71 -28.16 -11.61
C PHE A 595 1.52 -28.31 -12.57
N ASP A 596 1.67 -28.96 -13.72
CA ASP A 596 0.61 -29.05 -14.74
C ASP A 596 -0.66 -29.73 -14.19
N SER A 597 -0.53 -30.74 -13.33
CA SER A 597 -1.66 -31.41 -12.66
C SER A 597 -2.43 -30.51 -11.68
N LEU A 598 -1.84 -29.39 -11.27
CA LEU A 598 -2.45 -28.42 -10.36
C LEU A 598 -3.12 -27.26 -11.12
N ASN A 599 -3.19 -27.28 -12.45
CA ASN A 599 -3.91 -26.28 -13.23
C ASN A 599 -5.44 -26.39 -13.01
N PRO A 600 -6.09 -25.40 -12.35
CA PRO A 600 -7.52 -25.46 -12.06
C PRO A 600 -8.39 -24.82 -13.17
N TYR A 601 -7.81 -24.43 -14.29
CA TYR A 601 -8.48 -23.71 -15.37
C TYR A 601 -8.78 -24.63 -16.56
N ASP A 602 -9.77 -24.26 -17.39
CA ASP A 602 -10.18 -25.06 -18.55
C ASP A 602 -9.23 -24.91 -19.76
N PHE A 603 -8.20 -24.07 -19.66
CA PHE A 603 -7.19 -23.91 -20.69
C PHE A 603 -5.88 -24.61 -20.29
N ASP A 604 -5.23 -25.23 -21.28
CA ASP A 604 -3.95 -25.89 -21.08
C ASP A 604 -2.81 -24.86 -21.04
N LYS A 605 -2.22 -24.69 -19.86
CA LYS A 605 -1.11 -23.78 -19.61
C LYS A 605 -0.39 -24.15 -18.31
N PRO A 606 0.96 -24.18 -18.31
CA PRO A 606 1.72 -24.31 -17.07
C PRO A 606 1.37 -23.18 -16.10
N ILE A 607 1.01 -23.53 -14.86
CA ILE A 607 0.74 -22.52 -13.84
C ILE A 607 2.02 -21.94 -13.24
N LEU A 608 3.19 -22.56 -13.46
CA LEU A 608 4.50 -22.00 -13.16
C LEU A 608 5.20 -21.67 -14.48
N GLU A 609 5.14 -20.42 -14.91
CA GLU A 609 5.61 -20.00 -16.24
C GLU A 609 7.07 -19.56 -16.21
N ILE A 610 7.81 -19.88 -17.26
CA ILE A 610 9.10 -19.24 -17.52
C ILE A 610 8.84 -17.80 -17.97
N GLU A 611 9.46 -16.85 -17.28
CA GLU A 611 9.28 -15.43 -17.58
C GLU A 611 10.01 -15.04 -18.87
N ASP A 612 9.24 -14.66 -19.89
CA ASP A 612 9.73 -14.21 -21.20
C ASP A 612 10.86 -13.17 -21.08
N GLY A 613 12.02 -13.49 -21.65
CA GLY A 613 13.25 -12.70 -21.65
C GLY A 613 14.13 -12.85 -20.41
N MET A 614 13.77 -13.75 -19.47
CA MET A 614 14.50 -14.02 -18.23
C MET A 614 15.01 -15.48 -18.16
N GLU A 615 15.20 -16.10 -19.31
CA GLU A 615 15.83 -17.41 -19.49
C GLU A 615 17.35 -17.28 -19.55
N ASP A 616 18.06 -18.22 -18.92
CA ASP A 616 19.54 -18.29 -18.90
C ASP A 616 20.23 -16.93 -18.70
N ILE A 617 19.76 -16.17 -17.72
CA ILE A 617 20.18 -14.80 -17.41
C ILE A 617 21.04 -14.78 -16.14
N TRP A 618 22.01 -13.86 -16.05
CA TRP A 618 22.77 -13.71 -14.81
C TRP A 618 21.96 -12.99 -13.76
N PHE A 619 22.00 -13.48 -12.54
CA PHE A 619 21.42 -12.88 -11.35
C PHE A 619 22.52 -12.43 -10.40
N TYR A 620 22.37 -11.23 -9.85
CA TYR A 620 23.14 -10.73 -8.72
C TYR A 620 22.20 -10.19 -7.65
N GLY A 621 22.13 -10.90 -6.53
CA GLY A 621 21.29 -10.56 -5.37
C GLY A 621 22.09 -9.96 -4.22
N ILE A 622 21.59 -8.85 -3.66
CA ILE A 622 22.13 -8.26 -2.42
C ILE A 622 21.28 -8.66 -1.22
N SER A 623 19.96 -8.54 -1.36
CA SER A 623 18.98 -8.94 -0.34
C SER A 623 17.60 -9.00 -0.98
N SER A 624 16.62 -9.45 -0.21
CA SER A 624 15.20 -9.38 -0.55
C SER A 624 14.83 -8.02 -1.15
N LYS A 625 14.31 -8.04 -2.37
CA LYS A 625 13.89 -6.89 -3.21
C LYS A 625 15.03 -5.96 -3.64
N ARG A 626 16.28 -6.42 -3.57
CA ARG A 626 17.48 -5.77 -4.09
C ARG A 626 18.31 -6.75 -4.90
N TYR A 627 17.99 -6.84 -6.19
CA TYR A 627 18.71 -7.69 -7.13
C TYR A 627 18.71 -7.08 -8.52
N CYS A 628 19.61 -7.57 -9.37
CA CYS A 628 19.71 -7.26 -10.79
C CYS A 628 19.85 -8.54 -11.62
N LEU A 629 19.20 -8.54 -12.77
CA LEU A 629 19.30 -9.51 -13.84
C LEU A 629 20.05 -8.86 -15.02
N PHE A 630 20.99 -9.56 -15.62
CA PHE A 630 21.85 -9.01 -16.67
C PHE A 630 22.41 -10.09 -17.61
N HIS A 631 22.87 -9.67 -18.78
CA HIS A 631 23.72 -10.48 -19.64
C HIS A 631 25.19 -10.12 -19.42
N LYS A 632 26.06 -11.12 -19.54
CA LYS A 632 27.51 -10.96 -19.42
C LYS A 632 28.19 -11.57 -20.65
N GLU A 633 28.88 -10.73 -21.42
CA GLU A 633 29.67 -11.12 -22.59
C GLU A 633 31.14 -10.75 -22.34
N GLY A 634 31.95 -11.72 -21.93
CA GLY A 634 33.32 -11.45 -21.46
C GLY A 634 33.31 -10.52 -20.24
N ASN A 635 33.91 -9.33 -20.38
CA ASN A 635 33.94 -8.30 -19.34
C ASN A 635 32.76 -7.31 -19.44
N LYS A 636 31.92 -7.40 -20.48
CA LYS A 636 30.81 -6.48 -20.67
C LYS A 636 29.57 -6.97 -19.94
N VAL A 637 28.99 -6.11 -19.10
CA VAL A 637 27.72 -6.33 -18.41
C VAL A 637 26.65 -5.48 -19.07
N ILE A 638 25.51 -6.09 -19.40
CA ILE A 638 24.38 -5.42 -20.06
C ILE A 638 23.12 -5.73 -19.28
N ILE A 639 22.51 -4.70 -18.70
CA ILE A 639 21.16 -4.81 -18.11
C ILE A 639 20.15 -4.64 -19.26
N PRO A 640 19.29 -5.64 -19.55
CA PRO A 640 18.33 -5.55 -20.64
C PRO A 640 17.36 -4.38 -20.49
N GLU A 641 16.94 -3.81 -21.61
CA GLU A 641 15.88 -2.82 -21.68
C GLU A 641 14.60 -3.48 -22.17
N GLY A 642 13.47 -3.14 -21.56
CA GLY A 642 12.18 -3.71 -21.96
C GLY A 642 11.02 -3.23 -21.10
N LYS A 643 9.83 -3.78 -21.36
CA LYS A 643 8.63 -3.51 -20.55
C LYS A 643 8.74 -4.05 -19.12
N LYS A 644 9.54 -5.11 -18.91
CA LYS A 644 9.83 -5.67 -17.59
C LYS A 644 11.09 -5.03 -17.02
N LEU A 645 11.08 -4.81 -15.70
CA LEU A 645 12.27 -4.34 -14.99
C LEU A 645 13.15 -5.53 -14.63
N PHE A 646 14.39 -5.50 -15.11
CA PHE A 646 15.41 -6.50 -14.82
C PHE A 646 16.13 -6.24 -13.49
N TYR A 647 15.66 -5.29 -12.70
CA TYR A 647 16.25 -4.98 -11.39
C TYR A 647 15.20 -4.47 -10.40
N LYS A 648 15.48 -4.63 -9.10
CA LYS A 648 14.66 -4.10 -8.01
C LYS A 648 15.46 -3.14 -7.14
N LEU A 649 14.82 -2.04 -6.74
CA LEU A 649 15.44 -0.91 -6.04
C LEU A 649 14.72 -0.59 -4.73
N HIS A 650 14.45 -1.63 -3.95
CA HIS A 650 13.70 -1.46 -2.72
C HIS A 650 14.42 -0.51 -1.76
N GLY A 651 13.69 0.49 -1.27
CA GLY A 651 14.22 1.53 -0.39
C GLY A 651 14.78 2.77 -1.08
N LEU A 652 14.82 2.85 -2.42
CA LEU A 652 15.35 4.02 -3.14
C LEU A 652 14.31 4.75 -4.01
N GLY A 653 13.14 4.17 -4.23
CA GLY A 653 12.13 4.73 -5.15
C GLY A 653 11.50 6.07 -4.73
N HIS A 654 11.69 6.50 -3.48
CA HIS A 654 11.27 7.82 -3.00
C HIS A 654 12.27 8.94 -3.36
N ILE A 655 13.51 8.58 -3.71
CA ILE A 655 14.59 9.52 -3.94
C ILE A 655 14.35 10.19 -5.30
N THR A 656 14.32 11.52 -5.29
CA THR A 656 14.28 12.33 -6.51
C THR A 656 15.55 12.11 -7.32
N ASN A 657 15.52 12.20 -8.67
CA ASN A 657 16.74 11.98 -9.45
C ASN A 657 17.85 12.95 -9.00
N PRO A 658 18.93 12.47 -8.37
CA PRO A 658 20.00 13.30 -7.84
C PRO A 658 20.78 14.01 -8.96
N PHE A 659 20.86 13.39 -10.15
CA PHE A 659 21.67 13.89 -11.27
C PHE A 659 20.96 14.93 -12.13
N SER A 660 19.64 15.11 -11.95
CA SER A 660 18.88 16.07 -12.74
C SER A 660 18.79 17.42 -12.04
N ARG A 661 19.11 18.50 -12.78
CA ARG A 661 18.92 19.89 -12.30
C ARG A 661 17.45 20.32 -12.23
N LYS A 662 16.52 19.48 -12.69
CA LYS A 662 15.07 19.69 -12.63
C LYS A 662 14.37 18.39 -12.26
N LEU A 663 13.41 18.44 -11.36
CA LEU A 663 12.49 17.32 -11.13
C LEU A 663 11.79 16.94 -12.44
N LYS A 664 12.08 15.74 -12.94
CA LYS A 664 11.41 15.10 -14.08
C LYS A 664 10.89 13.73 -13.63
N GLU A 665 9.64 13.44 -13.94
CA GLU A 665 9.04 12.14 -13.67
C GLU A 665 9.51 11.12 -14.74
N GLY A 666 9.87 9.91 -14.33
CA GLY A 666 10.31 8.84 -15.26
C GLY A 666 11.81 8.74 -15.53
N ASP A 667 12.65 9.40 -14.74
CA ASP A 667 14.10 9.36 -14.93
C ASP A 667 14.73 8.00 -14.54
N GLN A 668 15.62 7.47 -15.38
CA GLN A 668 16.19 6.12 -15.27
C GLN A 668 17.54 6.07 -14.53
N TRP A 669 17.82 7.02 -13.63
CA TRP A 669 19.05 7.02 -12.84
C TRP A 669 19.28 5.73 -12.04
N HIS A 670 18.19 5.04 -11.71
CA HIS A 670 18.11 3.71 -11.16
C HIS A 670 18.91 2.63 -11.91
N LYS A 671 18.91 2.67 -13.26
CA LYS A 671 19.69 1.73 -14.08
C LYS A 671 21.19 1.99 -13.92
N ARG A 672 21.57 3.27 -13.97
CA ARG A 672 22.95 3.72 -13.75
C ARG A 672 23.49 3.27 -12.39
N LEU A 673 22.68 3.37 -11.33
CA LEU A 673 23.06 2.87 -10.01
C LEU A 673 23.42 1.38 -10.05
N TRP A 674 22.61 0.55 -10.72
CA TRP A 674 22.90 -0.89 -10.84
C TRP A 674 24.11 -1.18 -11.74
N GLU A 675 24.31 -0.41 -12.80
CA GLU A 675 25.53 -0.48 -13.62
C GLU A 675 26.77 -0.19 -12.77
N ASP A 676 26.74 0.84 -11.91
CA ASP A 676 27.82 1.17 -10.98
C ASP A 676 28.01 0.08 -9.91
N ILE A 677 26.94 -0.50 -9.36
CA ILE A 677 27.02 -1.61 -8.39
C ILE A 677 27.69 -2.84 -9.02
N LEU A 678 27.29 -3.22 -10.24
CA LEU A 678 27.89 -4.35 -10.95
C LEU A 678 29.33 -4.04 -11.35
N LYS A 679 29.63 -2.79 -11.74
CA LYS A 679 31.01 -2.34 -11.98
C LYS A 679 31.87 -2.51 -10.74
N VAL A 680 31.44 -2.02 -9.57
CA VAL A 680 32.16 -2.18 -8.30
C VAL A 680 32.33 -3.65 -7.94
N HIS A 681 31.32 -4.49 -8.19
CA HIS A 681 31.43 -5.93 -7.94
C HIS A 681 32.53 -6.60 -8.78
N PHE A 682 32.58 -6.34 -10.08
CA PHE A 682 33.58 -6.94 -10.98
C PHE A 682 34.94 -6.22 -10.96
N HIS A 683 34.96 -4.95 -10.55
CA HIS A 683 36.13 -4.06 -10.49
C HIS A 683 36.14 -3.29 -9.16
N PRO A 684 36.45 -3.95 -8.02
CA PRO A 684 36.44 -3.31 -6.69
C PRO A 684 37.32 -2.05 -6.59
N GLU A 685 38.37 -1.97 -7.40
CA GLU A 685 39.25 -0.79 -7.53
C GLU A 685 38.52 0.47 -8.00
N SER A 686 37.35 0.33 -8.62
CA SER A 686 36.54 1.46 -9.08
C SER A 686 35.65 2.08 -7.99
N LEU A 687 35.60 1.48 -6.80
CA LEU A 687 34.77 1.97 -5.69
C LEU A 687 35.09 3.44 -5.32
N PRO A 688 36.35 3.87 -5.14
CA PRO A 688 36.66 5.27 -4.82
C PRO A 688 36.11 6.25 -5.85
N ASP A 689 36.32 5.99 -7.14
CA ASP A 689 35.84 6.84 -8.24
C ASP A 689 34.30 6.92 -8.26
N VAL A 690 33.63 5.80 -7.99
CA VAL A 690 32.18 5.74 -7.89
C VAL A 690 31.70 6.55 -6.68
N LEU A 691 32.31 6.40 -5.50
CA LEU A 691 31.90 7.15 -4.31
C LEU A 691 32.09 8.66 -4.49
N GLU A 692 33.19 9.11 -5.10
CA GLU A 692 33.43 10.54 -5.42
C GLU A 692 32.34 11.11 -6.33
N MET A 693 31.86 10.32 -7.30
CA MET A 693 30.76 10.70 -8.18
C MET A 693 29.44 10.90 -7.42
N TYR A 694 29.19 10.13 -6.35
CA TYR A 694 27.96 10.19 -5.54
C TYR A 694 28.06 11.15 -4.35
N GLU A 695 29.26 11.50 -3.89
CA GLU A 695 29.51 12.32 -2.69
C GLU A 695 28.90 13.72 -2.77
N ASN A 696 28.84 14.29 -3.98
CA ASN A 696 28.32 15.64 -4.21
C ASN A 696 26.78 15.73 -4.26
N TYR A 697 26.08 14.61 -4.12
CA TYR A 697 24.62 14.56 -4.16
C TYR A 697 24.06 14.14 -2.81
N ALA A 698 22.96 14.75 -2.39
CA ALA A 698 22.24 14.36 -1.18
C ALA A 698 21.00 13.53 -1.51
N VAL A 699 20.58 12.73 -0.52
CA VAL A 699 19.34 11.96 -0.54
C VAL A 699 18.17 12.89 -0.27
N ILE A 700 17.35 13.14 -1.30
CA ILE A 700 16.22 14.08 -1.20
C ILE A 700 14.96 13.44 -1.79
N SER A 701 13.90 13.42 -0.99
CA SER A 701 12.55 12.98 -1.33
C SER A 701 11.64 14.18 -1.56
N ASN A 702 10.63 14.05 -2.42
CA ASN A 702 9.60 15.07 -2.63
C ASN A 702 8.25 14.57 -2.12
N LEU A 703 7.68 15.28 -1.15
CA LEU A 703 6.42 14.91 -0.50
C LEU A 703 5.40 16.05 -0.58
N ALA A 704 4.12 15.71 -0.62
CA ALA A 704 3.04 16.68 -0.48
C ALA A 704 2.69 16.89 1.00
N VAL A 705 2.34 18.13 1.38
CA VAL A 705 1.78 18.46 2.69
C VAL A 705 0.31 18.00 2.73
N SER A 706 0.10 16.69 2.85
CA SER A 706 -1.20 16.01 2.69
C SER A 706 -2.05 15.92 3.96
N THR A 707 -1.47 16.19 5.13
CA THR A 707 -2.16 16.12 6.44
C THR A 707 -1.93 17.35 7.31
N GLY A 708 -2.84 17.57 8.26
CA GLY A 708 -2.71 18.63 9.25
C GLY A 708 -1.50 18.44 10.17
N THR A 709 -1.09 17.19 10.42
CA THR A 709 0.11 16.87 11.21
C THR A 709 1.38 17.34 10.51
N ILE A 710 1.53 17.13 9.20
CA ILE A 710 2.68 17.66 8.43
C ILE A 710 2.68 19.18 8.46
N LEU A 711 1.54 19.80 8.14
CA LEU A 711 1.45 21.26 8.03
C LEU A 711 1.83 21.99 9.32
N LYS A 712 1.51 21.41 10.49
CA LYS A 712 1.90 21.97 11.80
C LYS A 712 3.41 22.13 11.98
N ARG A 713 4.23 21.34 11.28
CA ARG A 713 5.71 21.46 11.34
C ARG A 713 6.20 22.76 10.72
N PHE A 714 5.47 23.30 9.75
CA PHE A 714 5.76 24.60 9.14
C PHE A 714 5.23 25.79 9.94
N LYS A 715 4.66 25.59 11.14
CA LYS A 715 4.08 26.68 11.95
C LYS A 715 5.09 27.80 12.21
N LYS A 716 6.32 27.48 12.64
CA LYS A 716 7.37 28.48 12.88
C LYS A 716 7.76 29.21 11.59
N LEU A 717 7.91 28.49 10.47
CA LEU A 717 8.20 29.12 9.17
C LEU A 717 7.08 30.01 8.66
N ASN A 718 5.83 29.74 9.03
CA ASN A 718 4.65 30.52 8.65
C ASN A 718 4.34 31.68 9.61
N GLU A 719 4.92 31.68 10.82
CA GLU A 719 4.62 32.66 11.86
C GLU A 719 5.01 34.08 11.44
N GLY A 720 4.13 35.05 11.69
CA GLY A 720 4.32 36.45 11.32
C GLY A 720 4.26 36.75 9.81
N LYS A 721 4.17 35.73 8.95
CA LYS A 721 4.07 35.91 7.50
C LYS A 721 2.61 36.09 7.07
N GLY A 722 2.37 36.99 6.11
CA GLY A 722 1.08 37.09 5.43
C GLY A 722 0.73 35.79 4.69
N PHE A 723 -0.56 35.53 4.46
CA PHE A 723 -1.08 34.28 3.89
C PHE A 723 -0.31 33.81 2.63
N ASP A 724 0.12 34.74 1.80
CA ASP A 724 0.78 34.46 0.52
C ASP A 724 2.27 34.10 0.65
N LYS A 725 2.83 34.23 1.86
CA LYS A 725 4.19 33.83 2.21
C LYS A 725 4.19 32.65 3.18
N GLN A 726 3.13 31.84 3.16
CA GLN A 726 2.99 30.66 3.99
C GLN A 726 2.98 29.38 3.15
N ILE A 727 3.55 28.30 3.70
CA ILE A 727 3.33 26.94 3.22
C ILE A 727 1.88 26.56 3.53
N LYS A 728 1.14 26.11 2.51
CA LYS A 728 -0.30 25.83 2.56
C LYS A 728 -0.57 24.32 2.41
N PRO A 729 -1.79 23.84 2.73
CA PRO A 729 -2.20 22.46 2.43
C PRO A 729 -1.87 22.08 0.97
N PHE A 730 -1.35 20.87 0.74
CA PHE A 730 -0.94 20.38 -0.59
C PHE A 730 0.20 21.14 -1.28
N ASN A 731 0.93 22.03 -0.60
CA ASN A 731 2.26 22.42 -1.07
C ASN A 731 3.19 21.18 -1.10
N PHE A 732 4.25 21.26 -1.90
CA PHE A 732 5.30 20.27 -1.89
C PHE A 732 6.40 20.66 -0.89
N MET A 733 7.13 19.67 -0.39
CA MET A 733 8.29 19.85 0.47
C MET A 733 9.38 18.85 0.10
N LEU A 734 10.62 19.28 0.30
CA LEU A 734 11.81 18.44 0.11
C LEU A 734 12.21 17.87 1.47
N VAL A 735 12.39 16.56 1.54
CA VAL A 735 12.76 15.86 2.77
C VAL A 735 14.09 15.17 2.58
N GLY A 736 15.02 15.41 3.49
CA GLY A 736 16.30 14.72 3.56
C GLY A 736 16.35 13.73 4.73
N ASN A 737 17.34 12.86 4.69
CA ASN A 737 17.76 12.06 5.83
C ASN A 737 19.01 12.69 6.44
N GLY A 738 19.07 12.88 7.76
CA GLY A 738 20.24 13.50 8.39
C GLY A 738 21.33 12.54 8.84
N THR A 739 22.54 13.07 8.86
CA THR A 739 23.80 12.45 9.28
C THR A 739 24.22 12.86 10.69
N THR A 740 23.75 14.01 11.16
CA THR A 740 24.00 14.54 12.51
C THR A 740 22.81 14.30 13.43
N VAL A 741 23.06 14.41 14.73
CA VAL A 741 22.03 14.35 15.77
C VAL A 741 21.67 15.75 16.27
N ASP A 742 20.42 15.93 16.69
CA ASP A 742 19.93 17.13 17.37
C ASP A 742 20.32 17.15 18.86
N GLU A 743 19.86 18.17 19.59
CA GLU A 743 20.12 18.35 21.02
C GLU A 743 19.55 17.22 21.89
N ASP A 744 18.52 16.52 21.40
CA ASP A 744 17.87 15.38 22.06
C ASP A 744 18.55 14.04 21.71
N GLY A 745 19.56 14.06 20.83
CA GLY A 745 20.29 12.87 20.37
C GLY A 745 19.60 12.10 19.24
N GLU A 746 18.54 12.65 18.64
CA GLU A 746 17.83 12.05 17.51
C GLU A 746 18.44 12.51 16.18
N LYS A 747 18.40 11.67 15.14
CA LYS A 747 18.92 12.07 13.82
C LYS A 747 18.09 13.22 13.25
N VAL A 748 18.76 14.31 12.86
CA VAL A 748 18.15 15.45 12.18
C VAL A 748 17.39 14.96 10.95
N LYS A 749 16.21 15.52 10.70
CA LYS A 749 15.37 15.21 9.53
C LYS A 749 15.09 16.49 8.76
N PRO A 750 15.96 16.86 7.79
CA PRO A 750 15.80 18.09 7.04
C PRO A 750 14.49 18.16 6.27
N VAL A 751 13.72 19.22 6.48
CA VAL A 751 12.50 19.54 5.74
C VAL A 751 12.64 20.95 5.18
N ALA A 752 12.79 21.04 3.86
CA ALA A 752 12.93 22.29 3.14
C ALA A 752 11.69 22.60 2.30
N PRO A 753 11.38 23.90 2.09
CA PRO A 753 10.37 24.30 1.13
C PRO A 753 10.68 23.78 -0.28
N PHE A 754 9.64 23.59 -1.11
CA PHE A 754 9.79 23.06 -2.47
C PHE A 754 10.78 23.86 -3.32
N ASN A 755 11.60 23.13 -4.09
CA ASN A 755 12.41 23.70 -5.16
C ASN A 755 12.43 22.76 -6.37
N LYS A 756 12.40 23.32 -7.58
CA LYS A 756 12.51 22.52 -8.82
C LYS A 756 13.84 21.79 -8.96
N ASN A 757 14.91 22.33 -8.36
CA ASN A 757 16.18 21.66 -8.20
C ASN A 757 16.33 21.23 -6.73
N PRO A 758 16.05 19.95 -6.41
CA PRO A 758 16.05 19.47 -5.02
C PRO A 758 17.39 19.69 -4.34
N GLN A 759 18.49 19.49 -5.07
CA GLN A 759 19.86 19.60 -4.54
C GLN A 759 20.21 21.01 -4.06
N ILE A 760 19.44 22.05 -4.42
CA ILE A 760 19.64 23.40 -3.84
C ILE A 760 19.26 23.45 -2.34
N ALA A 761 18.40 22.54 -1.87
CA ALA A 761 17.97 22.51 -0.48
C ALA A 761 19.12 22.31 0.51
N ILE A 762 20.21 21.67 0.09
CA ILE A 762 21.37 21.35 0.94
C ILE A 762 22.13 22.59 1.42
N GLU A 763 22.09 23.68 0.62
CA GLU A 763 22.79 24.94 0.91
C GLU A 763 21.87 25.99 1.55
N LYS A 764 20.57 25.70 1.70
CA LYS A 764 19.55 26.60 2.22
C LYS A 764 19.16 26.27 3.67
N GLU A 765 18.49 27.22 4.31
CA GLU A 765 17.80 26.96 5.58
C GLU A 765 16.70 25.90 5.40
N PHE A 766 16.59 25.02 6.38
CA PHE A 766 15.57 23.97 6.46
C PHE A 766 15.10 23.82 7.91
N ILE A 767 13.95 23.17 8.12
CA ILE A 767 13.46 22.81 9.45
C ILE A 767 13.93 21.39 9.77
N ASP A 768 14.45 21.12 10.96
CA ASP A 768 14.49 19.76 11.48
C ASP A 768 13.07 19.28 11.86
N TYR A 769 12.59 18.20 11.24
CA TYR A 769 11.25 17.68 11.48
C TYR A 769 10.99 17.29 12.95
N ASN A 770 12.01 16.81 13.67
CA ASN A 770 11.86 16.34 15.04
C ASN A 770 11.59 17.52 16.00
N THR A 771 12.52 18.48 16.05
CA THR A 771 12.51 19.63 16.96
C THR A 771 11.69 20.82 16.45
N GLY A 772 11.59 20.96 15.13
CA GLY A 772 11.05 22.14 14.47
C GLY A 772 12.02 23.31 14.40
N ASP A 773 13.31 23.13 14.71
CA ASP A 773 14.29 24.23 14.64
C ASP A 773 14.82 24.45 13.23
N THR A 774 15.19 25.71 12.94
CA THR A 774 15.75 26.09 11.65
C THR A 774 17.26 25.87 11.66
N LEU A 775 17.76 25.06 10.73
CA LEU A 775 19.16 24.71 10.56
C LEU A 775 19.61 25.00 9.12
N GLN A 776 20.92 25.00 8.86
CA GLN A 776 21.49 25.20 7.54
C GLN A 776 22.82 24.46 7.38
N GLY A 777 23.08 23.94 6.17
CA GLY A 777 24.38 23.43 5.74
C GLY A 777 24.34 21.97 5.32
N ARG A 778 25.25 21.60 4.41
CA ARG A 778 25.32 20.27 3.81
C ARG A 778 25.59 19.16 4.82
N GLN A 779 26.27 19.46 5.93
CA GLN A 779 26.62 18.47 6.96
C GLN A 779 25.41 17.80 7.61
N TYR A 780 24.20 18.36 7.46
CA TYR A 780 22.95 17.79 7.94
C TYR A 780 22.24 16.87 6.94
N TRP A 781 22.72 16.79 5.69
CA TRP A 781 22.10 16.03 4.62
C TRP A 781 22.92 14.79 4.30
N LYS A 782 22.28 13.63 4.28
CA LYS A 782 22.94 12.36 3.97
C LYS A 782 23.43 12.35 2.51
N PRO A 783 24.73 12.15 2.26
CA PRO A 783 25.25 12.03 0.92
C PRO A 783 24.79 10.72 0.28
N LEU A 784 24.70 10.72 -1.04
CA LEU A 784 24.26 9.56 -1.81
C LEU A 784 25.33 8.46 -1.84
N SER A 785 26.61 8.81 -1.61
CA SER A 785 27.70 7.85 -1.41
C SER A 785 27.45 6.93 -0.21
N ASP A 786 26.97 7.48 0.92
CA ASP A 786 26.59 6.67 2.09
C ASP A 786 25.43 5.73 1.77
N VAL A 787 24.44 6.19 1.01
CA VAL A 787 23.33 5.34 0.57
C VAL A 787 23.79 4.27 -0.41
N PHE A 788 24.72 4.58 -1.31
CA PHE A 788 25.33 3.60 -2.20
C PHE A 788 25.99 2.48 -1.39
N LEU A 789 26.82 2.83 -0.41
CA LEU A 789 27.48 1.88 0.49
C LEU A 789 26.47 1.06 1.30
N ASP A 790 25.53 1.72 1.98
CA ASP A 790 24.47 1.05 2.75
C ASP A 790 23.65 0.10 1.87
N TYR A 791 23.45 0.46 0.60
CA TYR A 791 22.69 -0.35 -0.34
C TYR A 791 23.45 -1.60 -0.79
N ILE A 792 24.74 -1.50 -1.14
CA ILE A 792 25.55 -2.66 -1.51
C ILE A 792 25.85 -3.58 -0.33
N ASP A 793 25.94 -3.02 0.88
CA ASP A 793 26.21 -3.77 2.11
C ASP A 793 24.96 -4.20 2.86
N HIS A 794 23.78 -3.90 2.32
CA HIS A 794 22.54 -4.25 2.99
C HIS A 794 22.46 -5.76 3.26
N PRO A 795 22.24 -6.19 4.52
CA PRO A 795 22.23 -7.61 4.85
C PRO A 795 20.95 -8.30 4.37
N GLU A 796 21.03 -9.59 4.07
CA GLU A 796 19.86 -10.47 4.02
C GLU A 796 19.59 -11.00 5.44
N ALA A 797 19.00 -10.14 6.27
CA ALA A 797 18.89 -10.39 7.70
C ALA A 797 18.03 -11.61 8.08
N LYS A 798 17.24 -12.16 7.15
CA LYS A 798 16.42 -13.36 7.40
C LYS A 798 17.23 -14.66 7.35
N PHE A 799 18.47 -14.60 6.87
CA PHE A 799 19.40 -15.72 6.74
C PHE A 799 20.67 -15.51 7.59
N GLU A 800 21.44 -16.58 7.71
CA GLU A 800 22.81 -16.61 8.24
C GLU A 800 23.80 -16.69 7.07
N GLY A 801 24.95 -16.04 7.23
CA GLY A 801 25.93 -15.85 6.16
C GLY A 801 25.86 -14.47 5.54
N ASP A 802 26.87 -14.15 4.73
CA ASP A 802 26.98 -12.87 4.03
C ASP A 802 27.14 -13.06 2.51
N VAL A 803 27.96 -13.98 2.03
CA VAL A 803 28.20 -14.18 0.59
C VAL A 803 27.99 -15.66 0.21
N GLY A 804 27.43 -15.90 -0.98
CA GLY A 804 27.08 -17.21 -1.52
C GLY A 804 25.74 -17.74 -1.03
N VAL A 805 25.62 -19.07 -0.95
CA VAL A 805 24.42 -19.77 -0.48
C VAL A 805 24.23 -19.52 1.02
N LEU A 806 23.30 -18.66 1.37
CA LEU A 806 22.99 -18.31 2.75
C LEU A 806 22.18 -19.42 3.44
N GLN A 807 22.29 -19.55 4.76
CA GLN A 807 21.58 -20.59 5.53
C GLN A 807 20.35 -20.05 6.28
N ARG A 808 19.31 -20.87 6.44
CA ARG A 808 18.12 -20.42 7.19
C ARG A 808 18.51 -20.24 8.65
N ARG A 809 18.05 -19.15 9.27
CA ARG A 809 18.23 -18.95 10.71
C ARG A 809 17.51 -20.03 11.53
N HIS A 810 18.11 -20.37 12.66
CA HIS A 810 17.46 -21.07 13.74
C HIS A 810 16.95 -20.06 14.78
N ILE A 811 15.64 -19.92 14.87
CA ILE A 811 14.96 -19.00 15.77
C ILE A 811 14.44 -19.77 16.97
N LYS A 812 14.92 -19.38 18.16
CA LYS A 812 14.46 -19.88 19.46
C LYS A 812 13.90 -18.71 20.26
N PRO A 813 12.62 -18.33 20.07
CA PRO A 813 12.08 -17.17 20.74
C PRO A 813 11.90 -17.44 22.23
N THR A 814 12.11 -16.40 23.03
CA THR A 814 11.85 -16.40 24.48
C THR A 814 10.37 -16.21 24.81
N GLY A 815 9.59 -15.71 23.85
CA GLY A 815 8.14 -15.53 23.97
C GLY A 815 7.52 -14.89 22.73
N CYS A 816 6.23 -14.59 22.84
CA CYS A 816 5.43 -13.96 21.79
C CYS A 816 5.09 -12.50 22.11
N VAL A 817 5.09 -11.64 21.09
CA VAL A 817 4.58 -10.27 21.12
C VAL A 817 3.32 -10.19 20.27
N TYR A 818 2.29 -9.52 20.79
CA TYR A 818 0.97 -9.46 20.16
C TYR A 818 0.79 -8.15 19.42
N ILE A 819 0.54 -8.20 18.12
CA ILE A 819 0.52 -7.02 17.26
C ILE A 819 -0.82 -6.81 16.55
N GLY A 820 -1.21 -5.55 16.38
CA GLY A 820 -2.26 -5.08 15.48
C GLY A 820 -1.75 -4.91 14.05
N LYS A 821 -2.56 -4.37 13.14
CA LYS A 821 -2.27 -4.07 11.72
C LYS A 821 -0.94 -3.35 11.59
N GLU A 822 -0.09 -3.92 10.74
CA GLU A 822 1.09 -3.23 10.24
C GLU A 822 0.60 -2.11 9.31
N ALA A 823 0.41 -0.91 9.86
CA ALA A 823 0.00 0.25 9.10
C ALA A 823 1.25 0.93 8.54
N ASN A 824 1.61 0.60 7.30
CA ASN A 824 2.63 1.36 6.58
C ASN A 824 2.02 2.71 6.17
N LYS A 825 2.39 3.80 6.83
CA LYS A 825 2.12 5.15 6.31
C LYS A 825 3.11 5.42 5.18
N VAL A 826 2.93 4.77 4.04
CA VAL A 826 3.87 4.78 2.90
C VAL A 826 4.27 6.21 2.49
N GLU A 827 3.34 7.17 2.58
CA GLU A 827 3.59 8.59 2.25
C GLU A 827 4.45 9.34 3.29
N MET A 828 4.51 8.82 4.51
CA MET A 828 5.21 9.43 5.66
C MET A 828 6.42 8.60 6.09
N GLN A 829 6.75 7.54 5.35
CA GLN A 829 7.80 6.60 5.69
C GLN A 829 9.19 7.28 5.83
N GLU A 830 9.39 8.40 5.11
CA GLU A 830 10.60 9.23 5.21
C GLU A 830 10.70 10.03 6.52
N LEU A 831 9.57 10.31 7.17
CA LEU A 831 9.51 11.19 8.35
C LEU A 831 9.16 10.45 9.63
N GLU A 832 8.31 9.43 9.54
CA GLU A 832 7.79 8.64 10.63
C GLU A 832 8.18 7.17 10.46
N SER A 833 8.73 6.56 11.51
CA SER A 833 8.95 5.12 11.53
C SER A 833 7.61 4.37 11.55
N ASN A 834 7.57 3.22 10.87
CA ASN A 834 6.41 2.33 10.93
C ASN A 834 6.26 1.81 12.36
N THR A 835 5.26 2.32 13.08
CA THR A 835 4.92 1.84 14.42
C THR A 835 3.76 0.87 14.30
N VAL A 836 4.04 -0.39 14.66
CA VAL A 836 3.02 -1.43 14.75
C VAL A 836 2.41 -1.37 16.14
N GLU A 837 1.08 -1.33 16.22
CA GLU A 837 0.37 -1.39 17.49
C GLU A 837 0.73 -2.69 18.21
N THR A 838 1.17 -2.61 19.46
CA THR A 838 1.51 -3.78 20.28
C THR A 838 0.59 -3.86 21.48
N TYR A 839 -0.02 -5.02 21.69
CA TYR A 839 -0.92 -5.29 22.80
C TYR A 839 -0.19 -6.06 23.90
N HIS A 840 -0.46 -5.68 25.15
CA HIS A 840 0.15 -6.29 26.31
C HIS A 840 -0.91 -6.87 27.25
N ASP A 841 -0.66 -8.09 27.74
CA ASP A 841 -1.46 -8.70 28.80
C ASP A 841 -1.22 -7.94 30.12
N ILE A 842 -2.19 -7.10 30.47
CA ILE A 842 -2.15 -6.25 31.66
C ILE A 842 -2.05 -7.10 32.93
N GLU A 843 -2.75 -8.23 33.02
CA GLU A 843 -2.76 -9.06 34.22
C GLU A 843 -1.46 -9.86 34.39
N LYS A 844 -0.86 -10.33 33.29
CA LYS A 844 0.49 -10.92 33.32
C LYS A 844 1.53 -9.89 33.75
N LEU A 845 1.47 -8.67 33.22
CA LEU A 845 2.35 -7.58 33.64
C LEU A 845 2.17 -7.21 35.12
N ARG A 846 0.92 -7.10 35.60
CA ARG A 846 0.61 -6.82 37.01
C ARG A 846 1.23 -7.88 37.92
N ARG A 847 1.05 -9.16 37.61
CA ARG A 847 1.64 -10.28 38.36
C ARG A 847 3.16 -10.24 38.36
N PHE A 848 3.77 -10.03 37.20
CA PHE A 848 5.23 -9.92 37.08
C PHE A 848 5.79 -8.80 37.96
N ILE A 849 5.17 -7.61 37.90
CA ILE A 849 5.60 -6.46 38.70
C ILE A 849 5.46 -6.72 40.21
N LEU A 850 4.35 -7.31 40.63
CA LEU A 850 4.12 -7.61 42.04
C LEU A 850 5.13 -8.65 42.58
N ASN A 851 5.60 -9.56 41.72
CA ASN A 851 6.57 -10.59 42.07
C ASN A 851 8.04 -10.14 41.99
N LEU A 852 8.36 -9.09 41.22
CA LEU A 852 9.74 -8.59 41.08
C LEU A 852 10.41 -8.31 42.43
N THR A 853 11.53 -8.97 42.70
CA THR A 853 12.39 -8.67 43.83
C THR A 853 13.27 -7.44 43.55
N PRO A 854 13.82 -6.77 44.58
CA PRO A 854 14.76 -5.67 44.37
C PRO A 854 16.06 -6.06 43.65
N ALA A 855 16.39 -7.35 43.57
CA ALA A 855 17.54 -7.85 42.83
C ALA A 855 17.22 -7.95 41.33
N GLU A 856 16.16 -8.68 40.99
CA GLU A 856 15.66 -8.82 39.60
C GLU A 856 15.29 -7.46 39.00
N ALA A 857 14.67 -6.58 39.80
CA ALA A 857 14.35 -5.22 39.36
C ALA A 857 15.61 -4.43 38.97
N ARG A 858 16.74 -4.64 39.66
CA ARG A 858 18.01 -3.99 39.30
C ARG A 858 18.60 -4.56 38.01
N GLU A 859 18.46 -5.86 37.78
CA GLU A 859 18.90 -6.53 36.55
C GLU A 859 18.17 -6.00 35.31
N ILE A 860 16.86 -5.73 35.42
CA ILE A 860 16.07 -5.12 34.34
C ILE A 860 16.21 -3.57 34.29
N GLY A 861 17.13 -2.99 35.08
CA GLY A 861 17.48 -1.57 35.01
C GLY A 861 16.62 -0.62 35.87
N ILE A 862 15.84 -1.13 36.83
CA ILE A 862 15.16 -0.34 37.87
C ILE A 862 16.10 -0.19 39.07
N LYS A 863 16.91 0.87 39.06
CA LYS A 863 18.04 1.05 39.99
C LYS A 863 17.63 1.23 41.47
N TYR A 864 16.51 1.91 41.74
CA TYR A 864 16.14 2.31 43.09
C TYR A 864 14.97 1.49 43.65
N ARG A 865 15.11 1.02 44.90
CA ARG A 865 14.05 0.28 45.63
C ARG A 865 12.78 1.11 45.81
N SER A 866 12.91 2.42 45.96
CA SER A 866 11.79 3.36 46.03
C SER A 866 10.98 3.40 44.73
N THR A 867 11.65 3.31 43.57
CA THR A 867 11.00 3.24 42.25
C THR A 867 10.21 1.95 42.10
N LEU A 868 10.80 0.81 42.47
CA LEU A 868 10.09 -0.49 42.46
C LEU A 868 8.87 -0.45 43.40
N LYS A 869 9.00 0.11 44.61
CA LYS A 869 7.89 0.24 45.56
C LYS A 869 6.75 1.07 44.96
N LYS A 870 7.05 2.26 44.43
CA LYS A 870 6.06 3.12 43.76
C LYS A 870 5.35 2.41 42.60
N LEU A 871 6.10 1.63 41.83
CA LEU A 871 5.54 0.86 40.72
C LEU A 871 4.57 -0.22 41.22
N LYS A 872 4.94 -0.97 42.27
CA LYS A 872 4.05 -1.97 42.90
C LYS A 872 2.81 -1.33 43.51
N ASP A 873 2.95 -0.18 44.16
CA ASP A 873 1.84 0.55 44.79
C ASP A 873 0.84 1.01 43.71
N ARG A 874 1.32 1.62 42.61
CA ARG A 874 0.48 2.03 41.47
C ARG A 874 -0.24 0.85 40.80
N VAL A 875 0.41 -0.31 40.71
CA VAL A 875 -0.23 -1.54 40.20
C VAL A 875 -1.38 -1.97 41.12
N LYS A 876 -1.22 -1.89 42.44
CA LYS A 876 -2.28 -2.21 43.42
C LYS A 876 -3.43 -1.20 43.39
N GLU A 877 -3.14 0.07 43.14
CA GLU A 877 -4.11 1.17 43.05
C GLU A 877 -4.86 1.19 41.71
N GLY A 878 -4.48 0.36 40.74
CA GLY A 878 -5.10 0.31 39.41
C GLY A 878 -4.62 1.41 38.45
N GLU A 879 -3.69 2.27 38.85
CA GLU A 879 -3.10 3.33 38.01
C GLU A 879 -2.01 2.81 37.07
N PHE A 880 -2.41 1.97 36.12
CA PHE A 880 -1.51 1.24 35.23
C PHE A 880 -1.28 1.99 33.91
N LYS A 881 -0.12 2.66 33.77
CA LYS A 881 0.27 3.37 32.53
C LYS A 881 1.43 2.65 31.83
N LEU A 882 1.17 2.07 30.67
CA LEU A 882 2.15 1.32 29.86
C LEU A 882 3.29 2.18 29.30
N ASN A 883 3.09 3.49 29.19
CA ASN A 883 4.00 4.41 28.49
C ASN A 883 5.15 4.98 29.34
N THR A 884 5.30 4.57 30.60
CA THR A 884 6.39 5.07 31.47
C THR A 884 7.74 4.41 31.15
N LYS A 885 8.85 5.09 31.49
CA LYS A 885 10.22 4.59 31.24
C LYS A 885 10.49 3.26 31.94
N GLU A 886 9.99 3.10 33.16
CA GLU A 886 10.10 1.89 33.96
C GLU A 886 9.30 0.75 33.34
N MET A 887 8.09 1.03 32.85
CA MET A 887 7.25 0.02 32.20
C MET A 887 7.86 -0.47 30.88
N ARG A 888 8.49 0.40 30.09
CA ARG A 888 9.23 -0.04 28.88
C ARG A 888 10.33 -1.04 29.20
N LYS A 889 11.04 -0.88 30.32
CA LYS A 889 12.06 -1.83 30.78
C LYS A 889 11.47 -3.17 31.19
N ILE A 890 10.34 -3.15 31.90
CA ILE A 890 9.60 -4.34 32.32
C ILE A 890 9.06 -5.11 31.13
N ILE A 891 8.44 -4.41 30.18
CA ILE A 891 7.93 -4.99 28.94
C ILE A 891 9.06 -5.63 28.13
N LYS A 892 10.27 -5.03 28.15
CA LYS A 892 11.45 -5.59 27.47
C LYS A 892 11.99 -6.87 28.14
N SER A 893 11.77 -7.05 29.44
CA SER A 893 12.21 -8.24 30.18
C SER A 893 11.22 -9.41 30.14
N LEU A 894 10.03 -9.19 29.57
CA LEU A 894 8.96 -10.17 29.39
C LEU A 894 8.89 -10.63 27.92
#